data_AF-A0A975B5C0-F1
#
_entry.id   AF-A0A975B5C0-F1
#
_cell.length_a   1.000
_cell.length_b   1.000
_cell.length_c   1.000
_cell.angle_alpha   90.00
_cell.angle_beta   90.00
_cell.angle_gamma   90.00
#
_symmetry.space_group_name_H-M   'P 1'
#
loop_
_entity.id
_entity.type
_entity.pdbx_description
1 polymer ?
#
loop_
_entity_poly.entity_id
_entity_poly.type
_entity_poly.pdbx_seq_one_letter_code
_entity_poly.pdbx_strand_id
1 'polypeptide(L)'
;MKMKIKYSNSASVFVFLIIFSTAYLFCINQCYADCPEGMISYYRLDENNGVSHVDFSGNTQAQCADKCPSVTVYGRVGRGQIFNGSTTGINISPPEIFNWQQHDSFSIEYWIKKSPETLSNDEVIIGRYDQANGLKWWTGVGSSGVAAFVLKDTKGNEFSLYGTKNLADGLWHHVAAVRDGDTDKILLYVDLRLEASLNAVYSGNFSSENSLLNIGWINADKTQRFKGMADEIAVYEKALPEQEIFSHFFNGLADLRWGYCDKTYQVKIMPLGDSITSGGTMNPDFQTGYRQNLYLNLEYLGYEVDFVGTQQTGKMAEPLFDIDNEAHFKPDSGWTAKEIAENIYSWLEINPADIIILHIGTYDKKTGAEDIELIFNEIDRFSKDITIAAALIINQQTVNPDITLFNKNVAAMIKNRIIKGDKIIIADLENSLIYPDDMIDEFHPAPAGYAKIANTLLNSLLKTPEHAPIAIVESVKTAFEGETIILDGSSSFDPNGPIAYHWIQLSGIPVQLSGSDTAIALFTIPVSASDMAFRLVVQDQTGLSGSDEIVINVNKYLPPKADPGEDQTVNSGQTITLDGSASFAESGEIESYQWIQISGISVNLTSPDEAVTEFTAPDINSETGEQDKTLVFELIVKDHTGVQSSERISIYLQNTLPRANAGYDQVVIEGTTVILDASASFDPDGGISSYKWTQISGTDVTISDFNAIKPTFVAPAVGTSSIIFELTVTDKQGNSDTDEIQIIVNSNGISNFPDSITAFISAAGRPMGIKTDTSSASLVKLNPVSMGAITPGGNSPESLIYGLINMEIRLDKPAASAVVTVYFPEPAPEDALWYSYSKQKGWIDYGSNAVFSLDRKQVQLTLTDGAVGDEEDISAGINGKIRNTSGLGIPYREDKDDLISCFINTCR
;
A
#
# COMPACT_ATOMS: atom_id res chain seq x y z
N MET A 1 27.43 -100.55 2.03
CA MET A 1 27.98 -100.79 3.39
C MET A 1 27.36 -99.75 4.33
N LYS A 2 26.87 -100.11 5.53
CA LYS A 2 26.31 -99.13 6.48
C LYS A 2 27.42 -98.64 7.42
N MET A 3 27.52 -97.33 7.66
CA MET A 3 27.92 -96.81 8.97
C MET A 3 27.33 -95.42 9.23
N LYS A 4 26.67 -95.29 10.39
CA LYS A 4 26.36 -93.99 11.04
C LYS A 4 27.45 -93.71 12.07
N ILE A 5 27.77 -92.44 12.28
CA ILE A 5 28.02 -91.78 13.59
C ILE A 5 27.75 -90.29 13.33
N LYS A 6 26.66 -89.70 13.83
CA LYS A 6 26.37 -89.21 15.21
C LYS A 6 27.22 -88.00 15.63
N TYR A 7 26.53 -86.86 15.79
CA TYR A 7 26.93 -85.68 16.55
C TYR A 7 27.30 -86.05 18.01
N SER A 8 28.23 -85.31 18.64
CA SER A 8 27.89 -84.14 19.49
C SER A 8 29.01 -83.74 20.48
N ASN A 9 29.46 -82.48 20.45
CA ASN A 9 29.56 -81.57 21.61
C ASN A 9 29.97 -80.17 21.11
N SER A 10 29.33 -79.05 21.49
CA SER A 10 29.09 -78.45 22.83
C SER A 10 30.36 -77.77 23.37
N ALA A 11 30.39 -76.47 23.72
CA ALA A 11 29.39 -75.38 23.67
C ALA A 11 30.14 -74.04 23.38
N SER A 12 29.57 -72.84 23.13
CA SER A 12 28.44 -72.08 23.72
C SER A 12 28.18 -70.83 22.82
N VAL A 13 27.11 -70.01 22.87
CA VAL A 13 25.77 -70.00 23.52
C VAL A 13 24.90 -68.91 22.84
N PHE A 14 23.58 -69.17 22.65
CA PHE A 14 22.51 -68.20 22.25
C PHE A 14 22.67 -67.57 20.82
N VAL A 15 21.63 -67.10 20.09
CA VAL A 15 20.19 -66.85 20.41
C VAL A 15 19.28 -66.99 19.15
N PHE A 16 18.03 -67.43 19.36
CA PHE A 16 16.81 -67.32 18.52
C PHE A 16 16.57 -68.07 17.17
N LEU A 17 15.26 -68.14 16.88
CA LEU A 17 14.44 -69.00 16.02
C LEU A 17 13.26 -68.11 15.52
N ILE A 18 12.53 -68.30 14.41
CA ILE A 18 12.28 -69.36 13.40
C ILE A 18 12.19 -68.65 12.01
N ILE A 19 12.29 -69.32 10.83
CA ILE A 19 11.21 -69.57 9.84
C ILE A 19 11.78 -70.39 8.67
N PHE A 20 11.06 -71.43 8.24
CA PHE A 20 11.25 -72.09 6.93
C PHE A 20 10.00 -72.90 6.53
N SER A 21 8.93 -72.22 6.07
CA SER A 21 7.74 -72.89 5.48
C SER A 21 6.81 -71.92 4.74
N THR A 22 7.06 -71.72 3.44
CA THR A 22 6.09 -71.53 2.33
C THR A 22 6.83 -70.97 1.12
N ALA A 23 6.93 -71.74 0.05
CA ALA A 23 7.49 -71.31 -1.24
C ALA A 23 6.64 -71.86 -2.39
N TYR A 24 5.33 -71.58 -2.35
CA TYR A 24 4.37 -71.98 -3.39
C TYR A 24 3.08 -71.13 -3.39
N LEU A 25 3.22 -69.81 -3.18
CA LEU A 25 2.22 -68.79 -3.53
C LEU A 25 2.94 -67.43 -3.65
N PHE A 26 2.26 -66.40 -4.19
CA PHE A 26 2.80 -65.08 -4.55
C PHE A 26 3.87 -65.07 -5.66
N CYS A 27 3.38 -65.11 -6.90
CA CYS A 27 3.90 -64.25 -7.96
C CYS A 27 2.73 -63.40 -8.49
N ILE A 28 2.24 -62.53 -7.61
CA ILE A 28 1.31 -61.43 -7.93
C ILE A 28 1.74 -60.24 -7.07
N ASN A 29 2.74 -59.51 -7.57
CA ASN A 29 3.02 -58.11 -7.25
C ASN A 29 3.37 -57.47 -8.59
N GLN A 30 2.89 -56.26 -8.86
CA GLN A 30 3.32 -55.50 -10.02
C GLN A 30 4.79 -55.08 -9.85
N CYS A 31 5.49 -54.89 -10.96
CA CYS A 31 6.72 -54.11 -10.93
C CYS A 31 6.34 -52.67 -10.58
N TYR A 32 6.94 -52.10 -9.54
CA TYR A 32 6.88 -50.65 -9.32
C TYR A 32 7.80 -49.99 -10.34
N ALA A 33 7.33 -48.90 -10.96
CA ALA A 33 8.17 -48.09 -11.84
C ALA A 33 9.21 -47.31 -11.02
N ASP A 34 10.37 -47.04 -11.63
CA ASP A 34 11.48 -46.31 -10.99
C ASP A 34 11.24 -44.79 -11.15
N CYS A 35 10.22 -44.31 -10.43
CA CYS A 35 9.73 -42.93 -10.47
C CYS A 35 10.65 -41.93 -9.73
N PRO A 36 10.59 -40.63 -10.07
CA PRO A 36 11.20 -39.55 -9.30
C PRO A 36 10.77 -39.55 -7.82
N GLU A 37 11.67 -39.15 -6.93
CA GLU A 37 11.47 -39.21 -5.47
C GLU A 37 10.23 -38.42 -5.03
N GLY A 38 9.37 -39.04 -4.22
CA GLY A 38 8.13 -38.44 -3.72
C GLY A 38 7.00 -38.37 -4.75
N MET A 39 7.11 -38.97 -5.94
CA MET A 39 5.97 -39.10 -6.84
C MET A 39 5.03 -40.22 -6.34
N ILE A 40 3.74 -39.91 -6.18
CA ILE A 40 2.74 -40.84 -5.62
C ILE A 40 1.75 -41.37 -6.67
N SER A 41 1.49 -40.62 -7.75
CA SER A 41 0.55 -41.03 -8.81
C SER A 41 0.91 -40.35 -10.13
N TYR A 42 0.82 -41.07 -11.25
CA TYR A 42 1.26 -40.58 -12.56
C TYR A 42 0.57 -41.25 -13.73
N TYR A 43 0.07 -40.43 -14.65
CA TYR A 43 -0.77 -40.83 -15.78
C TYR A 43 -0.18 -40.31 -17.09
N ARG A 44 0.46 -41.20 -17.85
CA ARG A 44 0.96 -40.91 -19.21
C ARG A 44 -0.13 -40.60 -20.23
N LEU A 45 -1.38 -41.00 -19.97
CA LEU A 45 -2.52 -40.77 -20.88
C LEU A 45 -2.37 -41.36 -22.30
N ASP A 46 -1.38 -42.24 -22.51
CA ASP A 46 -1.08 -43.00 -23.74
C ASP A 46 -2.24 -43.89 -24.27
N GLU A 47 -3.27 -44.17 -23.44
CA GLU A 47 -4.17 -45.30 -23.65
C GLU A 47 -4.97 -45.23 -24.96
N ASN A 48 -4.62 -46.13 -25.89
CA ASN A 48 -5.13 -46.14 -27.25
C ASN A 48 -6.61 -46.54 -27.38
N ASN A 49 -7.23 -47.11 -26.33
CA ASN A 49 -8.68 -47.25 -26.11
C ASN A 49 -8.94 -48.06 -24.82
N GLY A 50 -9.80 -47.59 -23.93
CA GLY A 50 -10.17 -48.34 -22.72
C GLY A 50 -11.22 -47.61 -21.86
N VAL A 51 -11.77 -48.30 -20.86
CA VAL A 51 -12.56 -47.67 -19.77
C VAL A 51 -11.75 -47.36 -18.52
N SER A 52 -10.45 -47.72 -18.54
CA SER A 52 -9.49 -47.56 -17.46
C SER A 52 -8.24 -46.88 -18.01
N HIS A 53 -7.59 -46.06 -17.18
CA HIS A 53 -6.25 -45.53 -17.40
C HIS A 53 -5.35 -46.05 -16.28
N VAL A 54 -4.05 -46.16 -16.54
CA VAL A 54 -3.06 -46.77 -15.65
C VAL A 54 -2.37 -45.69 -14.83
N ASP A 55 -2.42 -45.82 -13.51
CA ASP A 55 -1.46 -45.13 -12.65
C ASP A 55 -0.13 -45.86 -12.74
N PHE A 56 0.85 -45.24 -13.37
CA PHE A 56 2.13 -45.88 -13.67
C PHE A 56 3.07 -45.89 -12.46
N SER A 57 2.76 -45.16 -11.37
CA SER A 57 3.38 -45.42 -10.06
C SER A 57 2.95 -46.76 -9.44
N GLY A 58 1.84 -47.32 -9.92
CA GLY A 58 1.21 -48.55 -9.41
C GLY A 58 0.27 -48.35 -8.23
N ASN A 59 0.09 -47.13 -7.72
CA ASN A 59 -0.61 -46.89 -6.45
C ASN A 59 -2.15 -46.78 -6.57
N THR A 60 -2.69 -46.29 -7.69
CA THR A 60 -4.15 -46.10 -7.86
C THR A 60 -4.71 -46.70 -9.16
N GLN A 61 -6.03 -46.60 -9.33
CA GLN A 61 -6.78 -47.05 -10.50
C GLN A 61 -7.61 -45.89 -11.03
N ALA A 62 -7.44 -45.55 -12.30
CA ALA A 62 -8.27 -44.56 -12.97
C ALA A 62 -9.29 -45.21 -13.89
N GLN A 63 -10.54 -44.74 -13.86
CA GLN A 63 -11.62 -45.14 -14.76
C GLN A 63 -12.32 -43.91 -15.36
N CYS A 64 -12.94 -44.07 -16.52
CA CYS A 64 -13.66 -42.97 -17.15
C CYS A 64 -14.85 -42.49 -16.29
N ALA A 65 -15.18 -41.20 -16.41
CA ALA A 65 -16.36 -40.59 -15.81
C ALA A 65 -17.60 -40.83 -16.69
N ASP A 66 -18.33 -39.77 -17.08
CA ASP A 66 -19.55 -39.92 -17.89
C ASP A 66 -19.23 -40.43 -19.33
N LYS A 67 -18.04 -40.10 -19.86
CA LYS A 67 -17.39 -40.72 -21.04
C LYS A 67 -15.86 -40.68 -20.89
N CYS A 68 -15.18 -41.62 -21.54
CA CYS A 68 -13.74 -41.53 -21.73
C CYS A 68 -13.37 -40.37 -22.68
N PRO A 69 -12.21 -39.73 -22.50
CA PRO A 69 -11.58 -38.94 -23.55
C PRO A 69 -11.21 -39.81 -24.76
N SER A 70 -10.73 -39.18 -25.84
CA SER A 70 -10.25 -39.88 -27.04
C SER A 70 -8.76 -39.61 -27.26
N VAL A 71 -7.99 -40.67 -27.48
CA VAL A 71 -6.53 -40.59 -27.67
C VAL A 71 -6.12 -39.67 -28.83
N THR A 72 -4.98 -38.98 -28.67
CA THR A 72 -4.33 -38.23 -29.76
C THR A 72 -3.55 -39.16 -30.70
N VAL A 73 -3.11 -38.66 -31.86
CA VAL A 73 -2.10 -39.34 -32.67
C VAL A 73 -0.70 -39.15 -32.08
N TYR A 74 -0.46 -37.96 -31.50
CA TYR A 74 0.79 -37.53 -30.85
C TYR A 74 0.45 -36.77 -29.57
N GLY A 75 1.16 -37.04 -28.48
CA GLY A 75 1.09 -36.28 -27.24
C GLY A 75 2.03 -35.07 -27.26
N ARG A 76 2.53 -34.75 -26.08
CA ARG A 76 3.82 -34.10 -25.83
C ARG A 76 4.89 -35.18 -25.69
N VAL A 77 4.61 -36.21 -24.90
CA VAL A 77 5.33 -37.49 -24.87
C VAL A 77 4.38 -38.53 -25.47
N GLY A 78 4.87 -39.52 -26.23
CA GLY A 78 4.05 -40.63 -26.75
C GLY A 78 2.69 -40.20 -27.35
N ARG A 79 1.60 -40.55 -26.65
CA ARG A 79 0.24 -40.03 -26.89
C ARG A 79 -0.37 -39.45 -25.62
N GLY A 80 -1.31 -38.52 -25.79
CA GLY A 80 -2.14 -38.00 -24.70
C GLY A 80 -3.64 -38.19 -24.97
N GLN A 81 -4.48 -37.63 -24.10
CA GLN A 81 -5.94 -37.71 -24.19
C GLN A 81 -6.60 -36.37 -24.59
N ILE A 82 -7.57 -36.42 -25.49
CA ILE A 82 -8.39 -35.28 -25.91
C ILE A 82 -9.69 -35.22 -25.08
N PHE A 83 -9.86 -34.12 -24.35
CA PHE A 83 -11.07 -33.81 -23.58
C PHE A 83 -11.96 -32.83 -24.35
N ASN A 84 -13.28 -32.98 -24.22
CA ASN A 84 -14.27 -32.31 -25.07
C ASN A 84 -15.10 -31.20 -24.37
N GLY A 85 -14.68 -30.75 -23.18
CA GLY A 85 -15.32 -29.67 -22.43
C GLY A 85 -16.75 -29.93 -21.95
N SER A 86 -17.28 -31.16 -22.08
CA SER A 86 -18.73 -31.40 -21.90
C SER A 86 -19.12 -32.75 -21.31
N THR A 87 -18.45 -33.84 -21.69
CA THR A 87 -18.79 -35.20 -21.22
C THR A 87 -17.60 -36.08 -20.88
N THR A 88 -16.41 -35.77 -21.41
CA THR A 88 -15.18 -36.51 -21.10
C THR A 88 -14.72 -36.24 -19.66
N GLY A 89 -14.08 -37.23 -19.05
CA GLY A 89 -13.43 -37.08 -17.75
C GLY A 89 -12.93 -38.44 -17.24
N ILE A 90 -12.07 -38.41 -16.24
CA ILE A 90 -11.47 -39.58 -15.57
C ILE A 90 -11.64 -39.41 -14.06
N ASN A 91 -11.76 -40.53 -13.34
CA ASN A 91 -11.95 -40.65 -11.90
C ASN A 91 -10.91 -41.60 -11.31
N ILE A 92 -10.25 -41.20 -10.24
CA ILE A 92 -9.14 -41.93 -9.61
C ILE A 92 -9.60 -42.50 -8.26
N SER A 93 -9.25 -43.76 -8.01
CA SER A 93 -9.58 -44.52 -6.80
C SER A 93 -8.45 -45.51 -6.46
N PRO A 94 -8.12 -45.77 -5.19
CA PRO A 94 -8.75 -45.22 -4.00
C PRO A 94 -8.09 -43.87 -3.61
N PRO A 95 -8.81 -42.92 -2.98
CA PRO A 95 -8.40 -41.52 -2.95
C PRO A 95 -7.53 -41.12 -1.75
N GLU A 96 -7.12 -42.07 -0.90
CA GLU A 96 -6.48 -41.78 0.40
C GLU A 96 -5.04 -41.28 0.28
N ILE A 97 -4.32 -41.61 -0.80
CA ILE A 97 -2.96 -41.07 -1.02
C ILE A 97 -2.97 -39.54 -1.28
N PHE A 98 -4.14 -38.97 -1.59
CA PHE A 98 -4.35 -37.54 -1.77
C PHE A 98 -4.98 -36.88 -0.52
N ASN A 99 -4.80 -37.47 0.67
CA ASN A 99 -5.26 -36.96 1.96
C ASN A 99 -4.16 -36.23 2.73
N TRP A 100 -3.65 -35.15 2.15
CA TRP A 100 -2.65 -34.27 2.77
C TRP A 100 -3.18 -33.60 4.04
N GLN A 101 -2.31 -33.48 5.05
CA GLN A 101 -2.55 -32.76 6.30
C GLN A 101 -2.29 -31.25 6.17
N GLN A 102 -2.47 -30.51 7.26
CA GLN A 102 -2.40 -29.05 7.28
C GLN A 102 -1.06 -28.49 6.77
N HIS A 103 0.07 -29.17 7.03
CA HIS A 103 1.41 -28.70 6.65
C HIS A 103 2.10 -29.57 5.60
N ASP A 104 1.40 -30.55 5.02
CA ASP A 104 2.00 -31.45 4.03
C ASP A 104 2.17 -30.72 2.69
N SER A 105 3.41 -30.68 2.20
CA SER A 105 3.77 -30.18 0.87
C SER A 105 3.32 -31.16 -0.23
N PHE A 106 2.93 -30.65 -1.39
CA PHE A 106 2.59 -31.48 -2.55
C PHE A 106 2.76 -30.72 -3.87
N SER A 107 3.06 -31.44 -4.95
CA SER A 107 3.15 -30.89 -6.31
C SER A 107 2.25 -31.64 -7.27
N ILE A 108 1.80 -30.93 -8.31
CA ILE A 108 1.04 -31.48 -9.43
C ILE A 108 1.66 -30.93 -10.72
N GLU A 109 2.06 -31.80 -11.63
CA GLU A 109 2.68 -31.43 -12.92
C GLU A 109 1.91 -32.06 -14.08
N TYR A 110 1.84 -31.37 -15.22
CA TYR A 110 1.18 -31.86 -16.43
C TYR A 110 1.55 -31.06 -17.67
N TRP A 111 1.33 -31.66 -18.85
CA TRP A 111 1.36 -30.96 -20.13
C TRP A 111 -0.06 -30.80 -20.70
N ILE A 112 -0.38 -29.62 -21.24
CA ILE A 112 -1.63 -29.38 -21.97
C ILE A 112 -1.44 -28.62 -23.26
N LYS A 113 -2.38 -28.81 -24.19
CA LYS A 113 -2.47 -28.06 -25.45
C LYS A 113 -3.91 -27.71 -25.77
N LYS A 114 -4.20 -26.41 -25.84
CA LYS A 114 -5.55 -25.86 -26.01
C LYS A 114 -5.58 -24.88 -27.18
N SER A 115 -6.58 -25.02 -28.06
CA SER A 115 -6.78 -24.10 -29.18
C SER A 115 -7.32 -22.74 -28.69
N PRO A 116 -7.00 -21.62 -29.37
CA PRO A 116 -7.54 -20.31 -29.01
C PRO A 116 -9.07 -20.26 -29.00
N GLU A 117 -9.65 -20.00 -27.83
CA GLU A 117 -11.09 -19.79 -27.64
C GLU A 117 -11.38 -18.94 -26.41
N THR A 118 -12.51 -18.24 -26.39
CA THR A 118 -12.99 -17.51 -25.22
C THR A 118 -13.65 -18.46 -24.25
N LEU A 119 -13.13 -18.53 -23.02
CA LEU A 119 -13.71 -19.34 -21.94
C LEU A 119 -14.84 -18.61 -21.24
N SER A 120 -15.84 -19.38 -20.77
CA SER A 120 -16.97 -18.87 -19.98
C SER A 120 -16.95 -19.30 -18.52
N ASN A 121 -16.13 -20.30 -18.19
CA ASN A 121 -15.92 -20.90 -16.87
C ASN A 121 -14.47 -21.40 -16.81
N ASP A 122 -13.97 -21.74 -15.63
CA ASP A 122 -12.66 -22.38 -15.50
C ASP A 122 -12.71 -23.87 -15.91
N GLU A 123 -11.59 -24.35 -16.44
CA GLU A 123 -11.41 -25.72 -16.94
C GLU A 123 -10.41 -26.50 -16.06
N VAL A 124 -10.89 -27.56 -15.40
CA VAL A 124 -10.07 -28.38 -14.49
C VAL A 124 -9.30 -29.46 -15.24
N ILE A 125 -7.97 -29.48 -15.09
CA ILE A 125 -7.10 -30.57 -15.54
C ILE A 125 -7.08 -31.68 -14.51
N ILE A 126 -6.90 -31.35 -13.23
CA ILE A 126 -6.95 -32.31 -12.13
C ILE A 126 -7.43 -31.61 -10.86
N GLY A 127 -8.33 -32.25 -10.11
CA GLY A 127 -8.94 -31.64 -8.93
C GLY A 127 -9.92 -32.52 -8.17
N ARG A 128 -10.21 -32.13 -6.93
CA ARG A 128 -10.99 -32.87 -5.93
C ARG A 128 -12.01 -31.97 -5.23
N TYR A 129 -13.20 -32.48 -4.99
CA TYR A 129 -14.25 -31.77 -4.26
C TYR A 129 -15.05 -32.71 -3.35
N ASP A 130 -15.15 -32.37 -2.06
CA ASP A 130 -16.02 -33.04 -1.09
C ASP A 130 -17.07 -32.05 -0.54
N GLN A 131 -18.31 -32.23 -0.97
CA GLN A 131 -19.44 -31.41 -0.55
C GLN A 131 -19.76 -31.53 0.96
N ALA A 132 -19.36 -32.64 1.62
CA ALA A 132 -19.72 -32.91 3.01
C ALA A 132 -18.82 -32.15 4.01
N ASN A 133 -17.56 -31.87 3.66
CA ASN A 133 -16.63 -31.12 4.51
C ASN A 133 -16.18 -29.77 3.89
N GLY A 134 -16.54 -29.47 2.65
CA GLY A 134 -16.25 -28.20 1.97
C GLY A 134 -14.90 -28.12 1.26
N LEU A 135 -14.10 -29.19 1.29
CA LEU A 135 -12.84 -29.32 0.56
C LEU A 135 -13.05 -29.09 -0.94
N LYS A 136 -12.26 -28.18 -1.53
CA LYS A 136 -12.15 -28.03 -2.99
C LYS A 136 -10.71 -27.70 -3.34
N TRP A 137 -10.07 -28.47 -4.21
CA TRP A 137 -8.82 -28.03 -4.84
C TRP A 137 -8.77 -28.46 -6.29
N TRP A 138 -8.12 -27.67 -7.13
CA TRP A 138 -7.93 -27.98 -8.55
C TRP A 138 -6.81 -27.16 -9.16
N THR A 139 -6.25 -27.67 -10.26
CA THR A 139 -5.37 -26.93 -11.17
C THR A 139 -5.81 -27.14 -12.61
N GLY A 140 -5.57 -26.15 -13.46
CA GLY A 140 -5.97 -26.14 -14.86
C GLY A 140 -5.93 -24.77 -15.50
N VAL A 141 -6.95 -24.43 -16.28
CA VAL A 141 -7.05 -23.15 -17.02
C VAL A 141 -8.16 -22.31 -16.41
N GLY A 142 -7.84 -21.11 -15.93
CA GLY A 142 -8.83 -20.13 -15.48
C GLY A 142 -9.66 -19.57 -16.64
N SER A 143 -10.83 -19.03 -16.35
CA SER A 143 -11.76 -18.42 -17.32
C SER A 143 -11.20 -17.27 -18.18
N SER A 144 -10.01 -16.74 -17.85
CA SER A 144 -9.24 -15.78 -18.67
C SER A 144 -8.27 -16.44 -19.67
N GLY A 145 -8.15 -17.77 -19.69
CA GLY A 145 -7.23 -18.54 -20.55
C GLY A 145 -5.86 -18.84 -19.95
N VAL A 146 -5.56 -18.34 -18.74
CA VAL A 146 -4.26 -18.52 -18.06
C VAL A 146 -4.22 -19.74 -17.14
N ALA A 147 -3.03 -20.17 -16.73
CA ALA A 147 -2.86 -21.20 -15.71
C ALA A 147 -3.54 -20.81 -14.39
N ALA A 148 -4.13 -21.78 -13.69
CA ALA A 148 -4.79 -21.59 -12.40
C ALA A 148 -4.49 -22.73 -11.42
N PHE A 149 -4.30 -22.39 -10.14
CA PHE A 149 -4.20 -23.33 -9.02
C PHE A 149 -5.00 -22.78 -7.84
N VAL A 150 -6.00 -23.53 -7.38
CA VAL A 150 -6.95 -23.10 -6.35
C VAL A 150 -7.06 -24.18 -5.28
N LEU A 151 -6.95 -23.78 -4.01
CA LEU A 151 -7.04 -24.68 -2.87
C LEU A 151 -7.97 -24.10 -1.79
N LYS A 152 -8.87 -24.93 -1.30
CA LYS A 152 -9.80 -24.67 -0.19
C LYS A 152 -9.75 -25.81 0.81
N ASP A 153 -9.33 -25.53 2.03
CA ASP A 153 -9.17 -26.54 3.08
C ASP A 153 -10.51 -26.96 3.75
N THR A 154 -10.45 -27.99 4.60
CA THR A 154 -11.60 -28.49 5.40
C THR A 154 -12.07 -27.55 6.54
N LYS A 155 -11.61 -26.29 6.57
CA LYS A 155 -12.17 -25.19 7.37
C LYS A 155 -12.73 -24.05 6.52
N GLY A 156 -12.55 -24.12 5.20
CA GLY A 156 -13.06 -23.15 4.24
C GLY A 156 -12.13 -21.99 3.92
N ASN A 157 -10.86 -22.02 4.39
CA ASN A 157 -9.85 -21.06 3.94
C ASN A 157 -9.53 -21.37 2.47
N GLU A 158 -9.70 -20.39 1.59
CA GLU A 158 -9.58 -20.55 0.13
C GLU A 158 -8.60 -19.53 -0.44
N PHE A 159 -7.59 -20.02 -1.17
CA PHE A 159 -6.65 -19.20 -1.91
C PHE A 159 -6.66 -19.62 -3.38
N SER A 160 -6.53 -18.64 -4.28
CA SER A 160 -6.51 -18.84 -5.72
C SER A 160 -5.29 -18.15 -6.31
N LEU A 161 -4.58 -18.86 -7.16
CA LEU A 161 -3.37 -18.40 -7.83
C LEU A 161 -3.57 -18.51 -9.34
N TYR A 162 -3.38 -17.42 -10.07
CA TYR A 162 -3.53 -17.34 -11.52
C TYR A 162 -2.25 -16.81 -12.14
N GLY A 163 -1.80 -17.43 -13.22
CA GLY A 163 -0.66 -16.96 -14.01
C GLY A 163 -1.02 -15.82 -14.97
N THR A 164 -0.05 -15.40 -15.79
CA THR A 164 -0.19 -14.37 -16.83
C THR A 164 -0.09 -14.93 -18.24
N LYS A 165 0.65 -16.03 -18.43
CA LYS A 165 0.75 -16.79 -19.68
C LYS A 165 -0.63 -17.38 -20.07
N ASN A 166 -1.13 -16.97 -21.24
CA ASN A 166 -2.27 -17.61 -21.89
C ASN A 166 -1.88 -19.03 -22.35
N LEU A 167 -2.67 -20.04 -21.96
CA LEU A 167 -2.51 -21.45 -22.35
C LEU A 167 -3.38 -21.84 -23.56
N ALA A 168 -4.29 -20.95 -23.97
CA ALA A 168 -5.12 -21.10 -25.16
C ALA A 168 -4.50 -20.34 -26.35
N ASP A 169 -3.24 -20.64 -26.69
CA ASP A 169 -2.56 -20.09 -27.87
C ASP A 169 -2.41 -21.11 -29.03
N GLY A 170 -2.61 -22.41 -28.75
CA GLY A 170 -2.48 -23.52 -29.69
C GLY A 170 -1.19 -24.34 -29.55
N LEU A 171 -0.30 -24.01 -28.61
CA LEU A 171 0.95 -24.71 -28.32
C LEU A 171 0.80 -25.74 -27.19
N TRP A 172 1.86 -26.51 -26.94
CA TRP A 172 1.99 -27.34 -25.73
C TRP A 172 2.61 -26.50 -24.62
N HIS A 173 2.00 -26.49 -23.43
CA HIS A 173 2.53 -25.86 -22.22
C HIS A 173 2.73 -26.89 -21.12
N HIS A 174 3.82 -26.75 -20.35
CA HIS A 174 3.98 -27.44 -19.07
C HIS A 174 3.43 -26.57 -17.96
N VAL A 175 2.75 -27.16 -16.98
CA VAL A 175 2.31 -26.46 -15.76
C VAL A 175 2.73 -27.27 -14.55
N ALA A 176 3.40 -26.62 -13.59
CA ALA A 176 3.70 -27.19 -12.28
C ALA A 176 3.04 -26.34 -11.19
N ALA A 177 2.05 -26.91 -10.52
CA ALA A 177 1.33 -26.33 -9.41
C ALA A 177 1.88 -26.91 -8.10
N VAL A 178 2.55 -26.09 -7.30
CA VAL A 178 3.31 -26.54 -6.11
C VAL A 178 2.76 -25.91 -4.85
N ARG A 179 2.50 -26.74 -3.84
CA ARG A 179 2.25 -26.32 -2.46
C ARG A 179 3.47 -26.66 -1.61
N ASP A 180 4.07 -25.65 -1.03
CA ASP A 180 5.08 -25.75 0.03
C ASP A 180 4.41 -25.47 1.38
N GLY A 181 4.20 -26.53 2.16
CA GLY A 181 3.63 -26.48 3.51
C GLY A 181 4.66 -26.19 4.61
N ASP A 182 5.95 -26.22 4.29
CA ASP A 182 7.04 -25.84 5.21
C ASP A 182 7.27 -24.32 5.22
N THR A 183 6.98 -23.62 4.11
CA THR A 183 7.04 -22.14 4.01
C THR A 183 5.69 -21.44 3.88
N ASP A 184 4.58 -22.16 4.02
CA ASP A 184 3.19 -21.67 3.84
C ASP A 184 2.98 -20.95 2.49
N LYS A 185 3.43 -21.57 1.39
CA LYS A 185 3.35 -21.02 0.03
C LYS A 185 2.61 -21.90 -0.96
N ILE A 186 2.00 -21.25 -1.94
CA ILE A 186 1.64 -21.84 -3.22
C ILE A 186 2.39 -21.13 -4.35
N LEU A 187 2.81 -21.91 -5.35
CA LEU A 187 3.59 -21.51 -6.51
C LEU A 187 2.93 -22.08 -7.77
N LEU A 188 3.02 -21.36 -8.87
CA LEU A 188 2.51 -21.79 -10.17
C LEU A 188 3.53 -21.47 -11.25
N TYR A 189 4.14 -22.51 -11.81
CA TYR A 189 5.07 -22.41 -12.92
C TYR A 189 4.37 -22.78 -14.23
N VAL A 190 4.71 -22.07 -15.31
CA VAL A 190 4.31 -22.41 -16.68
C VAL A 190 5.53 -22.29 -17.59
N ASP A 191 5.80 -23.32 -18.40
CA ASP A 191 6.93 -23.33 -19.34
C ASP A 191 8.27 -22.91 -18.68
N LEU A 192 8.58 -23.55 -17.53
CA LEU A 192 9.68 -23.24 -16.61
C LEU A 192 9.58 -21.92 -15.82
N ARG A 193 8.84 -20.92 -16.32
CA ARG A 193 8.71 -19.61 -15.66
C ARG A 193 7.80 -19.69 -14.43
N LEU A 194 8.24 -19.14 -13.30
CA LEU A 194 7.35 -18.86 -12.16
C LEU A 194 6.38 -17.74 -12.56
N GLU A 195 5.12 -18.09 -12.82
CA GLU A 195 4.09 -17.15 -13.26
C GLU A 195 3.43 -16.44 -12.07
N ALA A 196 3.32 -17.10 -10.92
CA ALA A 196 2.75 -16.52 -9.71
C ALA A 196 3.18 -17.25 -8.42
N SER A 197 3.19 -16.52 -7.30
CA SER A 197 3.38 -17.06 -5.94
C SER A 197 2.49 -16.34 -4.94
N LEU A 198 2.03 -17.04 -3.90
CA LEU A 198 1.24 -16.47 -2.81
C LEU A 198 1.54 -17.19 -1.49
N ASN A 199 1.72 -16.42 -0.41
CA ASN A 199 1.72 -16.97 0.95
C ASN A 199 0.28 -17.35 1.32
N ALA A 200 0.03 -18.64 1.61
CA ALA A 200 -1.29 -19.21 1.81
C ALA A 200 -1.30 -20.10 3.06
N VAL A 201 -1.70 -19.51 4.19
CA VAL A 201 -1.78 -20.19 5.50
C VAL A 201 -3.15 -20.85 5.64
N TYR A 202 -3.16 -22.16 5.86
CA TYR A 202 -4.38 -22.97 6.01
C TYR A 202 -4.60 -23.38 7.48
N SER A 203 -5.87 -23.52 7.89
CA SER A 203 -6.24 -23.97 9.24
C SER A 203 -7.01 -25.30 9.26
N GLY A 204 -7.24 -25.88 8.08
CA GLY A 204 -7.71 -27.24 7.86
C GLY A 204 -6.66 -28.10 7.15
N ASN A 205 -7.08 -29.30 6.78
CA ASN A 205 -6.31 -30.20 5.94
C ASN A 205 -6.97 -30.35 4.55
N PHE A 206 -6.35 -31.12 3.65
CA PHE A 206 -6.87 -31.42 2.32
C PHE A 206 -7.41 -32.85 2.19
N SER A 207 -7.80 -33.44 3.32
CA SER A 207 -8.24 -34.83 3.44
C SER A 207 -9.74 -35.00 3.20
N SER A 208 -10.13 -36.11 2.56
CA SER A 208 -11.53 -36.54 2.43
C SER A 208 -11.63 -38.07 2.41
N GLU A 209 -12.72 -38.58 2.99
CA GLU A 209 -13.08 -40.00 2.97
C GLU A 209 -14.16 -40.33 1.92
N ASN A 210 -14.77 -39.31 1.29
CA ASN A 210 -15.99 -39.47 0.49
C ASN A 210 -15.88 -38.99 -0.97
N SER A 211 -14.82 -38.24 -1.32
CA SER A 211 -14.57 -37.76 -2.69
C SER A 211 -13.43 -38.50 -3.39
N LEU A 212 -13.65 -38.81 -4.67
CA LEU A 212 -12.63 -39.24 -5.61
C LEU A 212 -11.85 -38.03 -6.15
N LEU A 213 -10.63 -38.28 -6.63
CA LEU A 213 -9.89 -37.32 -7.45
C LEU A 213 -10.34 -37.43 -8.91
N ASN A 214 -10.42 -36.29 -9.63
CA ASN A 214 -10.91 -36.21 -11.00
C ASN A 214 -9.83 -35.64 -11.95
N ILE A 215 -9.75 -36.14 -13.19
CA ILE A 215 -8.94 -35.59 -14.28
C ILE A 215 -9.84 -35.14 -15.44
N GLY A 216 -9.60 -33.95 -15.99
CA GLY A 216 -10.35 -33.30 -17.07
C GLY A 216 -11.72 -32.74 -16.68
N TRP A 217 -12.11 -32.85 -15.40
CA TRP A 217 -13.34 -32.31 -14.82
C TRP A 217 -13.23 -32.25 -13.29
N ILE A 218 -14.25 -31.70 -12.61
CA ILE A 218 -14.42 -31.83 -11.16
C ILE A 218 -15.88 -32.15 -10.78
N ASN A 219 -16.07 -33.02 -9.79
CA ASN A 219 -17.40 -33.45 -9.33
C ASN A 219 -18.11 -32.44 -8.40
N ALA A 220 -18.02 -31.14 -8.69
CA ALA A 220 -18.74 -30.08 -7.97
C ALA A 220 -20.12 -29.81 -8.59
N ASP A 221 -20.14 -29.06 -9.70
CA ASP A 221 -21.34 -28.79 -10.51
C ASP A 221 -21.35 -29.56 -11.84
N LYS A 222 -20.26 -30.28 -12.15
CA LYS A 222 -19.96 -30.95 -13.43
C LYS A 222 -19.80 -30.03 -14.65
N THR A 223 -19.79 -28.71 -14.47
CA THR A 223 -19.65 -27.71 -15.55
C THR A 223 -18.20 -27.32 -15.80
N GLN A 224 -17.35 -27.31 -14.76
CA GLN A 224 -15.91 -27.09 -14.91
C GLN A 224 -15.26 -28.34 -15.54
N ARG A 225 -14.94 -28.27 -16.84
CA ARG A 225 -14.40 -29.39 -17.64
C ARG A 225 -13.39 -28.91 -18.65
N PHE A 226 -12.30 -29.65 -18.80
CA PHE A 226 -11.27 -29.33 -19.77
C PHE A 226 -11.67 -29.64 -21.22
N LYS A 227 -11.25 -28.75 -22.12
CA LYS A 227 -11.36 -28.89 -23.56
C LYS A 227 -9.99 -28.62 -24.20
N GLY A 228 -9.35 -29.68 -24.67
CA GLY A 228 -8.01 -29.65 -25.23
C GLY A 228 -7.35 -31.03 -25.16
N MET A 229 -6.04 -31.07 -25.38
CA MET A 229 -5.21 -32.26 -25.15
C MET A 229 -4.53 -32.11 -23.79
N ALA A 230 -4.50 -33.19 -23.01
CA ALA A 230 -3.73 -33.27 -21.76
C ALA A 230 -2.88 -34.55 -21.76
N ASP A 231 -1.74 -34.48 -21.10
CA ASP A 231 -0.67 -35.46 -21.16
C ASP A 231 0.19 -35.43 -19.88
N GLU A 232 0.90 -36.52 -19.58
CA GLU A 232 1.92 -36.60 -18.52
C GLU A 232 1.49 -36.03 -17.14
N ILE A 233 0.33 -36.43 -16.62
CA ILE A 233 -0.21 -35.86 -15.37
C ILE A 233 0.37 -36.58 -14.14
N ALA A 234 1.23 -35.92 -13.38
CA ALA A 234 1.88 -36.43 -12.17
C ALA A 234 1.47 -35.70 -10.89
N VAL A 235 1.54 -36.41 -9.76
CA VAL A 235 1.25 -35.91 -8.41
C VAL A 235 2.30 -36.41 -7.43
N TYR A 236 2.78 -35.52 -6.55
CA TYR A 236 3.91 -35.75 -5.64
C TYR A 236 3.55 -35.37 -4.20
N GLU A 237 4.10 -36.08 -3.21
CA GLU A 237 3.98 -35.82 -1.75
C GLU A 237 5.07 -34.88 -1.19
N LYS A 238 5.70 -34.10 -2.07
CA LYS A 238 6.72 -33.09 -1.75
C LYS A 238 6.41 -31.80 -2.49
N ALA A 239 6.95 -30.68 -2.01
CA ALA A 239 7.15 -29.52 -2.86
C ALA A 239 8.32 -29.81 -3.80
N LEU A 240 8.08 -29.81 -5.10
CA LEU A 240 9.15 -29.91 -6.09
C LEU A 240 9.97 -28.61 -6.10
N PRO A 241 11.30 -28.66 -5.93
CA PRO A 241 12.16 -27.52 -6.18
C PRO A 241 12.21 -27.24 -7.69
N GLU A 242 12.47 -25.99 -8.05
CA GLU A 242 12.58 -25.51 -9.43
C GLU A 242 13.52 -26.35 -10.31
N GLN A 243 14.63 -26.87 -9.73
CA GLN A 243 15.57 -27.74 -10.44
C GLN A 243 14.98 -29.12 -10.82
N GLU A 244 14.01 -29.63 -10.05
CA GLU A 244 13.30 -30.87 -10.40
C GLU A 244 12.19 -30.59 -11.42
N ILE A 245 11.42 -29.51 -11.27
CA ILE A 245 10.45 -29.03 -12.28
C ILE A 245 11.14 -28.84 -13.64
N PHE A 246 12.33 -28.23 -13.61
CA PHE A 246 13.22 -28.09 -14.76
C PHE A 246 13.62 -29.44 -15.36
N SER A 247 14.07 -30.38 -14.52
CA SER A 247 14.42 -31.73 -14.97
C SER A 247 13.22 -32.43 -15.62
N HIS A 248 12.04 -32.36 -15.01
CA HIS A 248 10.82 -33.00 -15.52
C HIS A 248 10.35 -32.38 -16.83
N PHE A 249 10.36 -31.04 -16.97
CA PHE A 249 10.10 -30.35 -18.23
C PHE A 249 11.01 -30.85 -19.37
N PHE A 250 12.31 -31.03 -19.09
CA PHE A 250 13.26 -31.55 -20.08
C PHE A 250 13.15 -33.07 -20.28
N ASN A 251 12.74 -33.86 -19.28
CA ASN A 251 12.40 -35.28 -19.46
C ASN A 251 11.16 -35.44 -20.36
N GLY A 252 10.14 -34.59 -20.19
CA GLY A 252 8.96 -34.46 -21.08
C GLY A 252 9.25 -33.83 -22.45
N LEU A 253 10.54 -33.62 -22.76
CA LEU A 253 11.09 -33.17 -24.04
C LEU A 253 12.20 -34.10 -24.56
N ALA A 254 12.65 -35.08 -23.77
CA ALA A 254 13.80 -35.91 -24.10
C ALA A 254 13.35 -37.17 -24.84
N ASP A 255 13.67 -37.23 -26.13
CA ASP A 255 13.29 -38.32 -27.06
C ASP A 255 13.74 -39.74 -26.66
N LEU A 256 14.48 -39.88 -25.56
CA LEU A 256 15.03 -41.13 -25.04
C LEU A 256 14.41 -41.57 -23.70
N ARG A 257 13.37 -40.89 -23.20
CA ARG A 257 12.63 -41.27 -21.98
C ARG A 257 11.12 -41.26 -22.22
N TRP A 258 10.45 -42.33 -21.81
CA TRP A 258 8.98 -42.44 -21.91
C TRP A 258 8.30 -41.80 -20.69
N GLY A 259 8.53 -40.48 -20.59
CA GLY A 259 7.98 -39.61 -19.57
C GLY A 259 8.77 -39.59 -18.26
N TYR A 260 8.08 -39.25 -17.17
CA TYR A 260 8.71 -39.03 -15.85
C TYR A 260 9.14 -40.31 -15.11
N CYS A 261 8.30 -41.36 -15.08
CA CYS A 261 8.69 -42.66 -14.54
C CYS A 261 9.10 -43.62 -15.64
N ASP A 262 10.41 -43.86 -15.77
CA ASP A 262 11.01 -45.15 -16.13
C ASP A 262 12.54 -45.00 -16.24
N LYS A 263 13.28 -46.05 -15.86
CA LYS A 263 14.66 -46.29 -16.37
C LYS A 263 14.67 -47.24 -17.57
N THR A 264 13.50 -47.75 -17.95
CA THR A 264 13.30 -48.96 -18.77
C THR A 264 12.45 -48.69 -20.01
N TYR A 265 12.76 -47.61 -20.76
CA TYR A 265 12.59 -47.65 -22.20
C TYR A 265 13.87 -48.24 -22.79
N GLN A 266 13.79 -49.43 -23.37
CA GLN A 266 14.94 -50.08 -24.00
C GLN A 266 15.26 -49.35 -25.31
N VAL A 267 16.22 -48.41 -25.26
CA VAL A 267 16.51 -47.50 -26.38
C VAL A 267 17.05 -48.28 -27.57
N LYS A 268 16.39 -48.18 -28.72
CA LYS A 268 16.80 -48.84 -29.96
C LYS A 268 17.89 -48.05 -30.65
N ILE A 269 19.10 -48.57 -30.59
CA ILE A 269 20.30 -47.98 -31.19
C ILE A 269 20.68 -48.80 -32.42
N MET A 270 20.85 -48.17 -33.57
CA MET A 270 21.39 -48.80 -34.77
C MET A 270 22.86 -48.39 -34.97
N PRO A 271 23.85 -49.26 -34.65
CA PRO A 271 25.23 -49.06 -35.07
C PRO A 271 25.35 -49.22 -36.59
N LEU A 272 25.38 -48.10 -37.31
CA LEU A 272 25.33 -48.02 -38.77
C LEU A 272 26.72 -47.62 -39.31
N GLY A 273 27.24 -48.36 -40.29
CA GLY A 273 28.53 -48.01 -40.88
C GLY A 273 29.28 -49.11 -41.62
N ASP A 274 30.59 -48.98 -41.65
CA ASP A 274 31.52 -49.84 -42.40
C ASP A 274 32.30 -50.82 -41.51
N SER A 275 33.52 -51.19 -41.93
CA SER A 275 34.42 -52.12 -41.25
C SER A 275 34.88 -51.65 -39.87
N ILE A 276 34.77 -50.36 -39.56
CA ILE A 276 35.11 -49.81 -38.24
C ILE A 276 33.95 -50.01 -37.26
N THR A 277 32.69 -49.95 -37.72
CA THR A 277 31.52 -50.33 -36.91
C THR A 277 31.43 -51.85 -36.70
N SER A 278 31.78 -52.67 -37.71
CA SER A 278 31.84 -54.13 -37.53
C SER A 278 33.01 -54.55 -36.64
N GLY A 279 34.18 -53.93 -36.85
CA GLY A 279 35.47 -54.27 -36.24
C GLY A 279 36.39 -55.01 -37.21
N GLY A 280 37.65 -54.58 -37.29
CA GLY A 280 38.64 -54.98 -38.30
C GLY A 280 39.22 -56.41 -38.25
N THR A 281 38.60 -57.36 -37.53
CA THR A 281 39.04 -58.77 -37.57
C THR A 281 38.36 -59.54 -38.69
N MET A 282 39.06 -60.48 -39.33
CA MET A 282 38.51 -61.29 -40.43
C MET A 282 37.54 -62.40 -39.98
N ASN A 283 37.35 -62.62 -38.67
CA ASN A 283 36.38 -63.60 -38.17
C ASN A 283 35.13 -62.90 -37.58
N PRO A 284 33.94 -63.00 -38.22
CA PRO A 284 32.68 -62.43 -37.73
C PRO A 284 32.30 -62.83 -36.30
N ASP A 285 32.72 -64.00 -35.82
CA ASP A 285 32.48 -64.44 -34.43
C ASP A 285 33.14 -63.51 -33.38
N PHE A 286 34.18 -62.75 -33.78
CA PHE A 286 34.92 -61.81 -32.92
C PHE A 286 34.89 -60.36 -33.44
N GLN A 287 34.08 -60.07 -34.46
CA GLN A 287 33.89 -58.70 -34.97
C GLN A 287 32.99 -57.92 -34.00
N THR A 288 33.60 -57.16 -33.08
CA THR A 288 32.88 -56.34 -32.09
C THR A 288 32.99 -54.84 -32.29
N GLY A 289 34.08 -54.36 -32.92
CA GLY A 289 34.33 -52.93 -33.13
C GLY A 289 34.28 -52.13 -31.82
N TYR A 290 33.67 -50.95 -31.85
CA TYR A 290 33.38 -50.18 -30.64
C TYR A 290 32.14 -50.68 -29.88
N ARG A 291 31.24 -51.43 -30.55
CA ARG A 291 29.88 -51.77 -30.08
C ARG A 291 29.89 -52.46 -28.72
N GLN A 292 30.74 -53.46 -28.53
CA GLN A 292 30.85 -54.21 -27.26
C GLN A 292 31.21 -53.31 -26.07
N ASN A 293 32.21 -52.42 -26.24
CA ASN A 293 32.59 -51.50 -25.16
C ASN A 293 31.48 -50.47 -24.90
N LEU A 294 30.81 -49.98 -25.95
CA LEU A 294 29.73 -49.00 -25.81
C LEU A 294 28.50 -49.60 -25.11
N TYR A 295 28.06 -50.79 -25.52
CA TYR A 295 26.95 -51.55 -24.92
C TYR A 295 27.21 -51.80 -23.42
N LEU A 296 28.37 -52.36 -23.07
CA LEU A 296 28.73 -52.66 -21.68
C LEU A 296 28.87 -51.39 -20.82
N ASN A 297 29.31 -50.26 -21.40
CA ASN A 297 29.32 -48.98 -20.71
C ASN A 297 27.91 -48.41 -20.47
N LEU A 298 26.98 -48.60 -21.40
CA LEU A 298 25.58 -48.18 -21.27
C LEU A 298 24.85 -49.01 -20.19
N GLU A 299 24.97 -50.33 -20.23
CA GLU A 299 24.46 -51.22 -19.16
C GLU A 299 25.07 -50.87 -17.79
N TYR A 300 26.38 -50.61 -17.73
CA TYR A 300 27.06 -50.26 -16.48
C TYR A 300 26.55 -48.95 -15.84
N LEU A 301 26.10 -48.01 -16.67
CA LEU A 301 25.47 -46.76 -16.23
C LEU A 301 23.95 -46.88 -15.99
N GLY A 302 23.38 -48.07 -16.19
CA GLY A 302 21.97 -48.36 -15.92
C GLY A 302 21.01 -48.00 -17.06
N TYR A 303 21.50 -47.92 -18.31
CA TYR A 303 20.65 -47.79 -19.50
C TYR A 303 20.31 -49.18 -20.06
N GLU A 304 19.03 -49.46 -20.24
CA GLU A 304 18.58 -50.59 -21.06
C GLU A 304 18.61 -50.16 -22.54
N VAL A 305 19.29 -50.96 -23.38
CA VAL A 305 19.46 -50.67 -24.82
C VAL A 305 19.19 -51.91 -25.67
N ASP A 306 18.71 -51.70 -26.88
CA ASP A 306 18.44 -52.70 -27.91
C ASP A 306 19.33 -52.32 -29.08
N PHE A 307 20.31 -53.15 -29.47
CA PHE A 307 21.03 -52.90 -30.71
C PHE A 307 20.22 -53.50 -31.87
N VAL A 308 20.02 -52.73 -32.94
CA VAL A 308 19.13 -53.11 -34.04
C VAL A 308 19.82 -53.01 -35.40
N GLY A 309 19.46 -53.92 -36.30
CA GLY A 309 19.91 -53.95 -37.69
C GLY A 309 19.90 -55.35 -38.28
N THR A 310 20.18 -55.50 -39.58
CA THR A 310 20.10 -56.78 -40.29
C THR A 310 21.32 -57.69 -40.10
N GLN A 311 22.39 -57.17 -39.51
CA GLN A 311 23.69 -57.82 -39.37
C GLN A 311 23.93 -58.28 -37.92
N GLN A 312 24.55 -59.44 -37.73
CA GLN A 312 24.90 -59.97 -36.41
C GLN A 312 26.38 -60.36 -36.36
N THR A 313 27.18 -59.65 -35.55
CA THR A 313 28.65 -59.83 -35.49
C THR A 313 29.19 -59.65 -34.06
N GLY A 314 30.13 -60.53 -33.66
CA GLY A 314 30.70 -60.58 -32.31
C GLY A 314 30.23 -61.77 -31.44
N LYS A 315 29.62 -62.78 -32.06
CA LYS A 315 28.88 -63.88 -31.39
C LYS A 315 29.65 -64.78 -30.41
N MET A 316 30.98 -64.77 -30.43
CA MET A 316 31.85 -65.47 -29.47
C MET A 316 32.78 -64.53 -28.71
N ALA A 317 32.48 -63.22 -28.69
CA ALA A 317 33.19 -62.27 -27.85
C ALA A 317 32.80 -62.41 -26.37
N GLU A 318 33.73 -62.12 -25.49
CA GLU A 318 33.54 -62.12 -24.03
C GLU A 318 34.06 -60.79 -23.47
N PRO A 319 33.32 -60.07 -22.60
CA PRO A 319 31.94 -60.37 -22.18
C PRO A 319 30.94 -60.32 -23.33
N LEU A 320 29.87 -61.11 -23.22
CA LEU A 320 28.71 -61.02 -24.12
C LEU A 320 28.10 -59.61 -24.11
N PHE A 321 27.55 -59.21 -25.25
CA PHE A 321 26.88 -57.93 -25.50
C PHE A 321 25.83 -58.15 -26.60
N ASP A 322 24.97 -57.17 -26.87
CA ASP A 322 24.05 -57.26 -28.01
C ASP A 322 24.82 -57.14 -29.34
N ILE A 323 24.70 -58.16 -30.20
CA ILE A 323 25.51 -58.35 -31.40
C ILE A 323 24.86 -57.78 -32.66
N ASP A 324 23.61 -57.33 -32.59
CA ASP A 324 22.86 -56.84 -33.73
C ASP A 324 23.37 -55.44 -34.15
N ASN A 325 23.35 -55.14 -35.44
CA ASN A 325 23.92 -53.92 -36.03
C ASN A 325 23.55 -53.76 -37.51
N GLU A 326 23.92 -52.63 -38.10
CA GLU A 326 23.83 -52.35 -39.54
C GLU A 326 25.24 -51.98 -40.07
N ALA A 327 26.24 -52.80 -39.72
CA ALA A 327 27.63 -52.61 -40.12
C ALA A 327 28.00 -53.51 -41.31
N HIS A 328 28.45 -52.90 -42.40
CA HIS A 328 28.67 -53.59 -43.66
C HIS A 328 30.14 -53.67 -44.06
N PHE A 329 30.67 -54.90 -44.05
CA PHE A 329 32.06 -55.21 -44.37
C PHE A 329 32.22 -55.63 -45.84
N LYS A 330 33.24 -55.11 -46.54
CA LYS A 330 33.53 -55.38 -47.96
C LYS A 330 35.04 -55.29 -48.23
N PRO A 331 35.76 -56.44 -48.27
CA PRO A 331 37.23 -56.49 -48.12
C PRO A 331 38.06 -55.56 -49.00
N ASP A 332 37.69 -55.42 -50.29
CA ASP A 332 38.55 -54.77 -51.30
C ASP A 332 38.17 -53.30 -51.59
N SER A 333 37.10 -52.77 -50.97
CA SER A 333 36.64 -51.40 -51.26
C SER A 333 35.95 -50.67 -50.12
N GLY A 334 35.60 -51.35 -49.03
CA GLY A 334 34.64 -50.84 -48.05
C GLY A 334 33.24 -50.64 -48.62
N TRP A 335 32.37 -50.10 -47.77
CA TRP A 335 31.07 -49.52 -48.12
C TRP A 335 31.19 -47.99 -48.11
N THR A 336 30.35 -47.33 -48.90
CA THR A 336 30.30 -45.87 -49.04
C THR A 336 29.04 -45.29 -48.41
N ALA A 337 29.09 -44.00 -48.03
CA ALA A 337 27.94 -43.25 -47.53
C ALA A 337 26.75 -43.33 -48.49
N LYS A 338 27.02 -43.29 -49.81
CA LYS A 338 25.99 -43.45 -50.84
C LYS A 338 25.37 -44.86 -50.88
N GLU A 339 26.16 -45.92 -50.69
CA GLU A 339 25.62 -47.29 -50.60
C GLU A 339 24.72 -47.46 -49.36
N ILE A 340 25.01 -46.75 -48.25
CA ILE A 340 24.10 -46.68 -47.08
C ILE A 340 22.83 -45.89 -47.41
N ALA A 341 22.95 -44.70 -48.03
CA ALA A 341 21.79 -43.88 -48.38
C ALA A 341 20.80 -44.60 -49.32
N GLU A 342 21.29 -45.46 -50.22
CA GLU A 342 20.43 -46.26 -51.11
C GLU A 342 19.63 -47.38 -50.41
N ASN A 343 19.92 -47.69 -49.12
CA ASN A 343 19.30 -48.82 -48.40
C ASN A 343 18.68 -48.47 -47.04
N ILE A 344 19.19 -47.45 -46.32
CA ILE A 344 18.85 -47.16 -44.91
C ILE A 344 17.34 -47.08 -44.61
N TYR A 345 16.54 -46.53 -45.51
CA TYR A 345 15.09 -46.48 -45.35
C TYR A 345 14.46 -47.87 -45.17
N SER A 346 14.92 -48.85 -45.95
CA SER A 346 14.43 -50.23 -45.88
C SER A 346 14.98 -51.01 -44.69
N TRP A 347 16.14 -50.62 -44.16
CA TRP A 347 16.65 -51.15 -42.90
C TRP A 347 15.81 -50.65 -41.72
N LEU A 348 15.41 -49.38 -41.71
CA LEU A 348 14.52 -48.81 -40.69
C LEU A 348 13.07 -49.33 -40.79
N GLU A 349 12.58 -49.71 -41.97
CA GLU A 349 11.29 -50.40 -42.14
C GLU A 349 11.27 -51.81 -41.50
N ILE A 350 12.43 -52.46 -41.34
CA ILE A 350 12.58 -53.79 -40.74
C ILE A 350 12.98 -53.69 -39.26
N ASN A 351 13.95 -52.82 -38.98
CA ASN A 351 14.61 -52.61 -37.70
C ASN A 351 14.54 -51.11 -37.33
N PRO A 352 13.37 -50.60 -36.91
CA PRO A 352 13.24 -49.20 -36.52
C PRO A 352 14.11 -48.89 -35.30
N ALA A 353 14.76 -47.73 -35.31
CA ALA A 353 15.68 -47.27 -34.28
C ALA A 353 15.28 -45.89 -33.76
N ASP A 354 15.52 -45.63 -32.47
CA ASP A 354 15.38 -44.32 -31.84
C ASP A 354 16.66 -43.48 -32.02
N ILE A 355 17.83 -44.16 -32.00
CA ILE A 355 19.14 -43.57 -32.24
C ILE A 355 19.83 -44.31 -33.40
N ILE A 356 20.43 -43.58 -34.34
CA ILE A 356 21.37 -44.12 -35.33
C ILE A 356 22.77 -43.63 -35.00
N ILE A 357 23.71 -44.53 -34.66
CA ILE A 357 25.13 -44.19 -34.55
C ILE A 357 25.74 -44.37 -35.93
N LEU A 358 25.98 -43.26 -36.62
CA LEU A 358 26.44 -43.25 -38.01
C LEU A 358 27.95 -43.01 -38.08
N HIS A 359 28.70 -44.05 -38.41
CA HIS A 359 30.13 -43.96 -38.75
C HIS A 359 30.37 -44.49 -40.17
N ILE A 360 30.41 -43.57 -41.14
CA ILE A 360 30.68 -43.85 -42.55
C ILE A 360 31.41 -42.68 -43.19
N GLY A 361 32.21 -42.94 -44.22
CA GLY A 361 32.99 -41.94 -44.95
C GLY A 361 34.43 -42.39 -45.25
N THR A 362 34.95 -43.39 -44.53
CA THR A 362 36.35 -43.85 -44.61
C THR A 362 36.77 -44.32 -46.02
N TYR A 363 35.81 -44.70 -46.87
CA TYR A 363 36.04 -45.15 -48.25
C TYR A 363 35.46 -44.19 -49.31
N ASP A 364 34.80 -43.10 -48.90
CA ASP A 364 34.13 -42.15 -49.79
C ASP A 364 35.13 -41.20 -50.47
N LYS A 365 34.91 -40.95 -51.78
CA LYS A 365 35.91 -40.31 -52.66
C LYS A 365 35.55 -38.89 -53.08
N LYS A 366 35.40 -37.99 -52.10
CA LYS A 366 35.67 -36.53 -52.14
C LYS A 366 35.73 -35.98 -50.71
N THR A 367 36.30 -34.79 -50.56
CA THR A 367 36.32 -34.01 -49.30
C THR A 367 34.99 -33.31 -48.97
N GLY A 368 33.88 -33.71 -49.59
CA GLY A 368 32.56 -33.10 -49.46
C GLY A 368 31.61 -33.93 -48.58
N ALA A 369 30.56 -33.30 -48.05
CA ALA A 369 29.60 -33.92 -47.12
C ALA A 369 28.29 -34.36 -47.79
N GLU A 370 28.16 -34.24 -49.11
CA GLU A 370 26.90 -34.39 -49.84
C GLU A 370 26.36 -35.83 -49.77
N ASP A 371 27.21 -36.84 -49.93
CA ASP A 371 26.80 -38.25 -49.83
C ASP A 371 26.43 -38.66 -48.39
N ILE A 372 26.92 -37.94 -47.37
CA ILE A 372 26.47 -38.08 -45.97
C ILE A 372 25.10 -37.42 -45.77
N GLU A 373 24.90 -36.21 -46.31
CA GLU A 373 23.62 -35.50 -46.22
C GLU A 373 22.47 -36.27 -46.89
N LEU A 374 22.75 -37.11 -47.91
CA LEU A 374 21.77 -38.04 -48.47
C LEU A 374 21.26 -39.09 -47.45
N ILE A 375 22.11 -39.63 -46.59
CA ILE A 375 21.70 -40.58 -45.53
C ILE A 375 20.72 -39.87 -44.58
N PHE A 376 21.05 -38.65 -44.16
CA PHE A 376 20.22 -37.87 -43.25
C PHE A 376 18.85 -37.56 -43.89
N ASN A 377 18.82 -37.18 -45.18
CA ASN A 377 17.56 -36.96 -45.92
C ASN A 377 16.67 -38.22 -45.98
N GLU A 378 17.26 -39.41 -46.05
CA GLU A 378 16.50 -40.67 -46.08
C GLU A 378 16.02 -41.10 -44.69
N ILE A 379 16.76 -40.75 -43.62
CA ILE A 379 16.30 -40.86 -42.23
C ILE A 379 15.13 -39.88 -42.00
N ASP A 380 15.27 -38.60 -42.40
CA ASP A 380 14.20 -37.60 -42.36
C ASP A 380 12.93 -38.05 -43.10
N ARG A 381 13.10 -38.77 -44.22
CA ARG A 381 12.00 -39.33 -45.03
C ARG A 381 11.27 -40.47 -44.31
N PHE A 382 11.93 -41.17 -43.40
CA PHE A 382 11.36 -42.23 -42.56
C PHE A 382 10.70 -41.64 -41.31
N SER A 383 11.48 -40.92 -40.50
CA SER A 383 11.00 -40.17 -39.34
C SER A 383 12.02 -39.11 -38.94
N LYS A 384 11.56 -37.87 -38.74
CA LYS A 384 12.39 -36.78 -38.19
C LYS A 384 12.61 -36.89 -36.68
N ASP A 385 11.99 -37.86 -36.02
CA ASP A 385 12.11 -38.04 -34.58
C ASP A 385 13.31 -38.88 -34.14
N ILE A 386 13.98 -39.55 -35.09
CA ILE A 386 15.19 -40.35 -34.85
C ILE A 386 16.38 -39.43 -34.55
N THR A 387 17.11 -39.73 -33.49
CA THR A 387 18.35 -39.03 -33.14
C THR A 387 19.54 -39.62 -33.90
N ILE A 388 20.32 -38.79 -34.60
CA ILE A 388 21.52 -39.23 -35.33
C ILE A 388 22.76 -38.90 -34.50
N ALA A 389 23.43 -39.90 -33.96
CA ALA A 389 24.78 -39.77 -33.40
C ALA A 389 25.80 -39.86 -34.54
N ALA A 390 26.05 -38.73 -35.18
CA ALA A 390 26.92 -38.59 -36.34
C ALA A 390 28.39 -38.51 -35.92
N ALA A 391 29.16 -39.54 -36.27
CA ALA A 391 30.59 -39.57 -36.02
C ALA A 391 31.38 -38.83 -37.09
N LEU A 392 32.25 -37.92 -36.68
CA LEU A 392 33.39 -37.47 -37.49
C LEU A 392 34.38 -38.64 -37.53
N ILE A 393 34.67 -39.15 -38.72
CA ILE A 393 35.38 -40.42 -38.90
C ILE A 393 36.81 -40.36 -38.38
N ILE A 394 37.33 -41.49 -37.92
CA ILE A 394 38.73 -41.61 -37.52
C ILE A 394 39.68 -41.35 -38.70
N ASN A 395 40.89 -40.89 -38.40
CA ASN A 395 41.94 -40.74 -39.40
C ASN A 395 42.64 -42.09 -39.70
N GLN A 396 43.45 -42.13 -40.75
CA GLN A 396 44.26 -43.29 -41.14
C GLN A 396 45.50 -43.41 -40.24
N GLN A 397 46.09 -44.62 -40.15
CA GLN A 397 47.33 -44.84 -39.38
C GLN A 397 48.45 -43.91 -39.87
N THR A 398 48.53 -43.67 -41.18
CA THR A 398 49.25 -42.56 -41.78
C THR A 398 48.32 -41.36 -41.90
N VAL A 399 48.40 -40.41 -40.95
CA VAL A 399 47.48 -39.26 -40.86
C VAL A 399 47.33 -38.53 -42.20
N ASN A 400 46.09 -38.48 -42.67
CA ASN A 400 45.66 -37.97 -43.96
C ASN A 400 44.83 -36.68 -43.77
N PRO A 401 45.29 -35.52 -44.29
CA PRO A 401 44.62 -34.23 -44.07
C PRO A 401 43.30 -34.09 -44.86
N ASP A 402 43.06 -34.93 -45.87
CA ASP A 402 41.79 -34.91 -46.61
C ASP A 402 40.64 -35.46 -45.74
N ILE A 403 40.92 -36.34 -44.77
CA ILE A 403 39.95 -36.81 -43.77
C ILE A 403 39.57 -35.67 -42.82
N THR A 404 40.55 -34.93 -42.30
CA THR A 404 40.30 -33.75 -41.44
C THR A 404 39.47 -32.67 -42.16
N LEU A 405 39.68 -32.51 -43.48
CA LEU A 405 38.88 -31.61 -44.31
C LEU A 405 37.45 -32.14 -44.54
N PHE A 406 37.28 -33.45 -44.79
CA PHE A 406 35.97 -34.09 -44.87
C PHE A 406 35.18 -33.94 -43.57
N ASN A 407 35.77 -34.27 -42.42
CA ASN A 407 35.17 -34.13 -41.10
C ASN A 407 34.74 -32.68 -40.81
N LYS A 408 35.58 -31.70 -41.15
CA LYS A 408 35.23 -30.28 -41.02
C LYS A 408 34.00 -29.90 -41.86
N ASN A 409 33.87 -30.45 -43.07
CA ASN A 409 32.74 -30.18 -43.94
C ASN A 409 31.47 -30.92 -43.50
N VAL A 410 31.58 -32.15 -42.98
CA VAL A 410 30.49 -32.90 -42.35
C VAL A 410 29.97 -32.17 -41.11
N ALA A 411 30.86 -31.71 -40.22
CA ALA A 411 30.48 -30.91 -39.05
C ALA A 411 29.77 -29.60 -39.45
N ALA A 412 30.21 -28.94 -40.52
CA ALA A 412 29.55 -27.74 -41.05
C ALA A 412 28.16 -28.05 -41.64
N MET A 413 27.98 -29.18 -42.31
CA MET A 413 26.67 -29.65 -42.79
C MET A 413 25.74 -29.92 -41.61
N ILE A 414 26.19 -30.69 -40.60
CA ILE A 414 25.42 -31.04 -39.41
C ILE A 414 24.94 -29.78 -38.66
N LYS A 415 25.80 -28.76 -38.46
CA LYS A 415 25.36 -27.52 -37.81
C LYS A 415 24.22 -26.82 -38.58
N ASN A 416 24.22 -26.89 -39.91
CA ASN A 416 23.12 -26.38 -40.75
C ASN A 416 21.87 -27.28 -40.75
N ARG A 417 21.94 -28.52 -40.25
CA ARG A 417 20.80 -29.42 -40.00
C ARG A 417 20.19 -29.17 -38.63
N ILE A 418 21.02 -29.07 -37.57
CA ILE A 418 20.59 -28.75 -36.20
C ILE A 418 19.82 -27.41 -36.16
N ILE A 419 20.31 -26.37 -36.85
CA ILE A 419 19.63 -25.06 -36.97
C ILE A 419 18.24 -25.15 -37.63
N LYS A 420 17.94 -26.24 -38.36
CA LYS A 420 16.62 -26.51 -38.99
C LYS A 420 15.73 -27.42 -38.14
N GLY A 421 16.19 -27.87 -36.97
CA GLY A 421 15.44 -28.73 -36.05
C GLY A 421 15.71 -30.24 -36.19
N ASP A 422 16.79 -30.65 -36.87
CA ASP A 422 17.16 -32.07 -36.99
C ASP A 422 17.91 -32.54 -35.73
N LYS A 423 17.47 -33.65 -35.13
CA LYS A 423 18.00 -34.22 -33.87
C LYS A 423 19.36 -34.90 -34.08
N ILE A 424 20.46 -34.15 -33.95
CA ILE A 424 21.81 -34.66 -34.27
C ILE A 424 22.81 -34.40 -33.15
N ILE A 425 23.50 -35.46 -32.73
CA ILE A 425 24.62 -35.45 -31.79
C ILE A 425 25.92 -35.60 -32.60
N ILE A 426 26.91 -34.72 -32.41
CA ILE A 426 28.23 -34.84 -33.03
C ILE A 426 29.17 -35.62 -32.11
N ALA A 427 29.82 -36.67 -32.65
CA ALA A 427 30.91 -37.39 -31.98
C ALA A 427 32.22 -37.20 -32.74
N ASP A 428 33.19 -36.50 -32.14
CA ASP A 428 34.52 -36.29 -32.73
C ASP A 428 35.43 -37.50 -32.48
N LEU A 429 35.38 -38.50 -33.39
CA LEU A 429 36.24 -39.67 -33.26
C LEU A 429 37.64 -39.43 -33.85
N GLU A 430 37.81 -38.47 -34.77
CA GLU A 430 39.12 -38.11 -35.31
C GLU A 430 40.08 -37.74 -34.17
N ASN A 431 39.66 -36.85 -33.27
CA ASN A 431 40.47 -36.43 -32.13
C ASN A 431 40.39 -37.38 -30.90
N SER A 432 39.67 -38.51 -31.01
CA SER A 432 39.59 -39.52 -29.93
C SER A 432 40.79 -40.47 -29.89
N LEU A 433 41.56 -40.57 -30.98
CA LEU A 433 42.67 -41.52 -31.14
C LEU A 433 44.03 -40.82 -31.27
N ILE A 434 45.07 -41.56 -30.90
CA ILE A 434 46.48 -41.22 -31.10
C ILE A 434 47.00 -42.07 -32.27
N TYR A 435 47.20 -41.44 -33.43
CA TYR A 435 47.76 -42.10 -34.61
C TYR A 435 49.30 -42.06 -34.54
N PRO A 436 50.02 -43.17 -34.80
CA PRO A 436 49.54 -44.49 -35.21
C PRO A 436 49.19 -45.43 -34.04
N ASP A 437 49.51 -45.06 -32.80
CA ASP A 437 49.57 -45.95 -31.62
C ASP A 437 48.25 -46.69 -31.29
N ASP A 438 47.09 -46.11 -31.60
CA ASP A 438 45.76 -46.72 -31.39
C ASP A 438 45.26 -47.57 -32.57
N MET A 439 46.04 -47.71 -33.66
CA MET A 439 45.64 -48.38 -34.90
C MET A 439 46.35 -49.75 -35.07
N ILE A 440 45.65 -50.75 -35.61
CA ILE A 440 46.21 -52.10 -35.87
C ILE A 440 46.60 -52.31 -37.34
N ASP A 441 45.95 -51.60 -38.26
CA ASP A 441 46.34 -51.45 -39.66
C ASP A 441 46.03 -50.01 -40.14
N GLU A 442 46.16 -49.75 -41.44
CA GLU A 442 45.97 -48.41 -42.02
C GLU A 442 44.57 -47.80 -41.78
N PHE A 443 43.53 -48.64 -41.61
CA PHE A 443 42.13 -48.22 -41.51
C PHE A 443 41.47 -48.60 -40.18
N HIS A 444 41.92 -49.67 -39.51
CA HIS A 444 41.23 -50.19 -38.32
C HIS A 444 41.94 -49.84 -37.01
N PRO A 445 41.19 -49.40 -35.97
CA PRO A 445 41.68 -49.32 -34.60
C PRO A 445 42.16 -50.67 -34.05
N ALA A 446 43.12 -50.59 -33.13
CA ALA A 446 43.43 -51.66 -32.18
C ALA A 446 42.35 -51.70 -31.05
N PRO A 447 42.30 -52.75 -30.22
CA PRO A 447 41.30 -52.84 -29.14
C PRO A 447 41.28 -51.64 -28.17
N ALA A 448 42.43 -51.01 -27.92
CA ALA A 448 42.50 -49.78 -27.13
C ALA A 448 41.87 -48.56 -27.83
N GLY A 449 42.01 -48.47 -29.16
CA GLY A 449 41.35 -47.45 -29.98
C GLY A 449 39.83 -47.65 -30.03
N TYR A 450 39.33 -48.88 -30.19
CA TYR A 450 37.89 -49.15 -30.10
C TYR A 450 37.29 -48.79 -28.73
N ALA A 451 38.03 -48.98 -27.64
CA ALA A 451 37.60 -48.53 -26.30
C ALA A 451 37.57 -47.00 -26.18
N LYS A 452 38.52 -46.27 -26.80
CA LYS A 452 38.50 -44.80 -26.88
C LYS A 452 37.31 -44.28 -27.69
N ILE A 453 37.05 -44.88 -28.86
CA ILE A 453 35.86 -44.58 -29.68
C ILE A 453 34.58 -44.80 -28.86
N ALA A 454 34.45 -45.95 -28.20
CA ALA A 454 33.27 -46.26 -27.39
C ALA A 454 33.05 -45.25 -26.26
N ASN A 455 34.12 -44.82 -25.57
CA ASN A 455 34.03 -43.77 -24.54
C ASN A 455 33.65 -42.41 -25.13
N THR A 456 34.14 -42.05 -26.31
CA THR A 456 33.77 -40.79 -26.98
C THR A 456 32.32 -40.82 -27.45
N LEU A 457 31.86 -41.92 -28.06
CA LEU A 457 30.46 -42.12 -28.42
C LEU A 457 29.56 -42.06 -27.20
N LEU A 458 29.93 -42.73 -26.09
CA LEU A 458 29.20 -42.66 -24.82
C LEU A 458 29.10 -41.22 -24.31
N ASN A 459 30.22 -40.50 -24.22
CA ASN A 459 30.24 -39.11 -23.76
C ASN A 459 29.42 -38.17 -24.67
N SER A 460 29.34 -38.46 -25.97
CA SER A 460 28.48 -37.74 -26.92
C SER A 460 26.99 -38.07 -26.74
N LEU A 461 26.63 -39.35 -26.60
CA LEU A 461 25.26 -39.83 -26.40
C LEU A 461 24.67 -39.38 -25.05
N LEU A 462 25.52 -39.22 -24.03
CA LEU A 462 25.15 -38.72 -22.70
C LEU A 462 25.18 -37.18 -22.61
N LYS A 463 25.57 -36.48 -23.67
CA LYS A 463 25.48 -35.02 -23.74
C LYS A 463 24.04 -34.65 -24.07
N THR A 464 23.43 -33.76 -23.29
CA THR A 464 22.17 -33.10 -23.70
C THR A 464 22.36 -32.44 -25.07
N PRO A 465 21.34 -32.46 -25.96
CA PRO A 465 21.40 -31.72 -27.21
C PRO A 465 21.74 -30.24 -26.97
N GLU A 466 22.44 -29.62 -27.91
CA GLU A 466 22.73 -28.18 -27.84
C GLU A 466 21.44 -27.41 -28.17
N HIS A 467 20.82 -26.86 -27.14
CA HIS A 467 19.65 -25.99 -27.25
C HIS A 467 20.08 -24.51 -27.23
N ALA A 468 19.20 -23.63 -27.70
CA ALA A 468 19.42 -22.20 -27.52
C ALA A 468 19.25 -21.81 -26.04
N PRO A 469 20.07 -20.89 -25.51
CA PRO A 469 19.93 -20.38 -24.14
C PRO A 469 18.56 -19.71 -23.94
N ILE A 470 17.97 -19.86 -22.76
CA ILE A 470 16.65 -19.33 -22.45
C ILE A 470 16.82 -17.91 -21.88
N ALA A 471 16.35 -16.92 -22.62
CA ALA A 471 16.17 -15.56 -22.12
C ALA A 471 14.90 -15.48 -21.26
N ILE A 472 15.01 -14.85 -20.09
CA ILE A 472 13.87 -14.48 -19.24
C ILE A 472 14.09 -13.04 -18.78
N VAL A 473 13.11 -12.16 -19.02
CA VAL A 473 13.09 -10.79 -18.49
C VAL A 473 12.09 -10.68 -17.35
N GLU A 474 12.56 -10.22 -16.20
CA GLU A 474 11.77 -9.89 -15.02
C GLU A 474 11.98 -8.42 -14.69
N SER A 475 10.97 -7.59 -14.92
CA SER A 475 11.09 -6.13 -14.72
C SER A 475 9.73 -5.49 -14.50
N VAL A 476 9.72 -4.29 -13.92
CA VAL A 476 8.49 -3.51 -13.71
C VAL A 476 7.84 -3.15 -15.06
N LYS A 477 6.58 -3.53 -15.24
CA LYS A 477 5.80 -3.28 -16.47
C LYS A 477 5.17 -1.89 -16.53
N THR A 478 5.20 -1.14 -15.43
CA THR A 478 4.61 0.19 -15.27
C THR A 478 5.51 1.03 -14.37
N ALA A 479 5.82 2.26 -14.78
CA ALA A 479 6.66 3.19 -14.02
C ALA A 479 6.34 4.64 -14.41
N PHE A 480 6.82 5.61 -13.64
CA PHE A 480 6.66 7.03 -13.89
C PHE A 480 7.91 7.67 -14.51
N GLU A 481 7.73 8.79 -15.19
CA GLU A 481 8.84 9.59 -15.71
C GLU A 481 9.81 10.05 -14.60
N GLY A 482 11.11 9.96 -14.86
CA GLY A 482 12.16 10.24 -13.86
C GLY A 482 12.49 9.08 -12.91
N GLU A 483 11.71 7.98 -12.87
CA GLU A 483 12.09 6.79 -12.11
C GLU A 483 13.28 6.06 -12.73
N THR A 484 14.05 5.35 -11.90
CA THR A 484 15.17 4.50 -12.36
C THR A 484 14.75 3.04 -12.38
N ILE A 485 14.82 2.43 -13.56
CA ILE A 485 14.35 1.08 -13.85
C ILE A 485 15.50 0.09 -13.80
N ILE A 486 15.20 -1.06 -13.21
CA ILE A 486 16.01 -2.26 -13.28
C ILE A 486 15.43 -3.15 -14.37
N LEU A 487 16.23 -3.42 -15.39
CA LEU A 487 16.03 -4.50 -16.34
C LEU A 487 16.79 -5.71 -15.80
N ASP A 488 16.07 -6.67 -15.23
CA ASP A 488 16.64 -7.90 -14.69
C ASP A 488 16.42 -9.06 -15.68
N GLY A 489 17.52 -9.72 -16.01
CA GLY A 489 17.59 -10.91 -16.84
C GLY A 489 18.29 -12.07 -16.14
N SER A 490 18.54 -11.99 -14.83
CA SER A 490 19.35 -12.97 -14.07
C SER A 490 18.72 -14.36 -13.95
N SER A 491 17.41 -14.47 -14.20
CA SER A 491 16.70 -15.75 -14.38
C SER A 491 16.97 -16.41 -15.75
N SER A 492 17.68 -15.75 -16.67
CA SER A 492 18.12 -16.36 -17.94
C SER A 492 19.22 -17.38 -17.70
N PHE A 493 19.18 -18.51 -18.40
CA PHE A 493 20.17 -19.59 -18.22
C PHE A 493 20.39 -20.40 -19.50
N ASP A 494 21.41 -21.25 -19.46
CA ASP A 494 21.71 -22.27 -20.46
C ASP A 494 22.01 -23.60 -19.75
N PRO A 495 21.34 -24.72 -20.07
CA PRO A 495 21.68 -26.04 -19.51
C PRO A 495 23.06 -26.55 -19.97
N ASN A 496 23.57 -26.04 -21.10
CA ASN A 496 24.79 -26.50 -21.74
C ASN A 496 26.05 -25.69 -21.32
N GLY A 497 25.91 -24.52 -20.69
CA GLY A 497 27.04 -23.65 -20.32
C GLY A 497 26.67 -22.29 -19.69
N PRO A 498 27.65 -21.37 -19.54
CA PRO A 498 27.40 -20.00 -19.12
C PRO A 498 27.12 -19.07 -20.31
N ILE A 499 26.18 -18.14 -20.13
CA ILE A 499 25.70 -17.21 -21.17
C ILE A 499 26.33 -15.82 -21.11
N ALA A 500 26.41 -15.17 -22.27
CA ALA A 500 26.56 -13.73 -22.42
C ALA A 500 25.18 -13.05 -22.51
N TYR A 501 25.09 -11.79 -22.10
CA TYR A 501 23.87 -10.97 -22.10
C TYR A 501 24.05 -9.77 -23.05
N HIS A 502 22.98 -9.32 -23.68
CA HIS A 502 22.96 -8.07 -24.45
C HIS A 502 21.55 -7.45 -24.49
N TRP A 503 21.41 -6.23 -23.95
CA TRP A 503 20.15 -5.48 -23.90
C TRP A 503 20.04 -4.47 -25.04
N ILE A 504 18.92 -4.54 -25.77
CA ILE A 504 18.62 -3.70 -26.93
C ILE A 504 17.34 -2.90 -26.65
N GLN A 505 17.41 -1.57 -26.71
CA GLN A 505 16.20 -0.74 -26.71
C GLN A 505 15.51 -0.81 -28.08
N LEU A 506 14.23 -1.16 -28.10
CA LEU A 506 13.40 -1.31 -29.30
C LEU A 506 12.57 -0.04 -29.60
N SER A 507 12.11 0.67 -28.56
CA SER A 507 11.23 1.84 -28.71
C SER A 507 11.37 2.85 -27.56
N GLY A 508 10.67 3.99 -27.67
CA GLY A 508 10.71 5.09 -26.70
C GLY A 508 11.80 6.12 -27.01
N ILE A 509 12.06 7.02 -26.05
CA ILE A 509 13.17 7.98 -26.14
C ILE A 509 14.49 7.22 -25.87
N PRO A 510 15.54 7.34 -26.71
CA PRO A 510 16.80 6.63 -26.51
C PRO A 510 17.46 6.94 -25.16
N VAL A 511 17.77 5.91 -24.38
CA VAL A 511 18.45 6.01 -23.09
C VAL A 511 19.87 5.43 -23.13
N GLN A 512 20.63 5.64 -22.06
CA GLN A 512 21.92 4.98 -21.84
C GLN A 512 21.74 3.89 -20.79
N LEU A 513 21.91 2.63 -21.19
CA LEU A 513 21.84 1.47 -20.32
C LEU A 513 23.19 1.30 -19.60
N SER A 514 23.19 1.42 -18.27
CA SER A 514 24.32 1.01 -17.44
C SER A 514 24.21 -0.49 -17.20
N GLY A 515 25.14 -1.29 -17.74
CA GLY A 515 25.07 -2.75 -17.71
C GLY A 515 24.40 -3.40 -18.93
N SER A 516 24.49 -2.78 -20.11
CA SER A 516 23.92 -3.31 -21.38
C SER A 516 24.32 -4.76 -21.69
N ASP A 517 25.48 -5.21 -21.24
CA ASP A 517 26.05 -6.52 -21.55
C ASP A 517 26.15 -7.42 -20.29
N THR A 518 25.29 -7.16 -19.30
CA THR A 518 25.17 -7.91 -18.04
C THR A 518 23.73 -8.30 -17.73
N ALA A 519 23.55 -9.30 -16.85
CA ALA A 519 22.23 -9.76 -16.41
C ALA A 519 21.32 -8.63 -15.89
N ILE A 520 21.91 -7.65 -15.20
CA ILE A 520 21.23 -6.43 -14.77
C ILE A 520 21.64 -5.28 -15.69
N ALA A 521 20.65 -4.53 -16.20
CA ALA A 521 20.85 -3.22 -16.81
C ALA A 521 19.99 -2.15 -16.13
N LEU A 522 20.46 -0.91 -16.10
CA LEU A 522 19.83 0.21 -15.40
C LEU A 522 19.69 1.43 -16.32
N PHE A 523 18.55 2.13 -16.25
CA PHE A 523 18.36 3.46 -16.85
C PHE A 523 17.34 4.30 -16.07
N THR A 524 17.35 5.61 -16.28
CA THR A 524 16.32 6.53 -15.76
C THR A 524 15.36 6.93 -16.87
N ILE A 525 14.04 6.85 -16.64
CA ILE A 525 13.02 7.19 -17.64
C ILE A 525 13.10 8.70 -17.95
N PRO A 526 13.26 9.10 -19.23
CA PRO A 526 13.28 10.52 -19.59
C PRO A 526 11.96 11.23 -19.30
N VAL A 527 12.03 12.48 -18.85
CA VAL A 527 10.84 13.34 -18.71
C VAL A 527 10.14 13.48 -20.08
N SER A 528 8.81 13.36 -20.06
CA SER A 528 7.92 13.28 -21.21
C SER A 528 8.14 12.09 -22.16
N ALA A 529 8.78 11.01 -21.70
CA ALA A 529 8.77 9.74 -22.41
C ALA A 529 7.34 9.19 -22.62
N SER A 530 7.23 8.35 -23.65
CA SER A 530 6.14 7.38 -23.85
C SER A 530 6.63 5.99 -23.44
N ASP A 531 5.75 5.00 -23.50
CA ASP A 531 6.07 3.59 -23.32
C ASP A 531 7.36 3.17 -24.06
N MET A 532 8.17 2.35 -23.39
CA MET A 532 9.51 1.96 -23.81
C MET A 532 9.62 0.44 -23.86
N ALA A 533 10.07 -0.10 -24.99
CA ALA A 533 10.29 -1.53 -25.16
C ALA A 533 11.78 -1.88 -25.22
N PHE A 534 12.15 -2.99 -24.61
CA PHE A 534 13.52 -3.53 -24.56
C PHE A 534 13.50 -5.02 -24.85
N ARG A 535 14.56 -5.52 -25.50
CA ARG A 535 14.83 -6.94 -25.70
C ARG A 535 16.10 -7.31 -24.95
N LEU A 536 16.05 -8.40 -24.18
CA LEU A 536 17.24 -9.13 -23.78
C LEU A 536 17.55 -10.17 -24.86
N VAL A 537 18.79 -10.22 -25.31
CA VAL A 537 19.36 -11.36 -26.05
C VAL A 537 20.38 -12.03 -25.15
N VAL A 538 20.31 -13.35 -25.03
CA VAL A 538 21.37 -14.15 -24.40
C VAL A 538 21.99 -15.10 -25.42
N GLN A 539 23.30 -15.32 -25.32
CA GLN A 539 24.06 -16.16 -26.25
C GLN A 539 24.97 -17.13 -25.47
N ASP A 540 25.04 -18.37 -25.93
CA ASP A 540 25.88 -19.42 -25.34
C ASP A 540 27.34 -19.35 -25.86
N GLN A 541 28.14 -20.37 -25.54
CA GLN A 541 29.51 -20.48 -26.07
C GLN A 541 29.59 -21.02 -27.50
N THR A 542 28.52 -21.58 -28.07
CA THR A 542 28.52 -22.18 -29.41
C THR A 542 28.09 -21.19 -30.51
N GLY A 543 27.36 -20.14 -30.12
CA GLY A 543 26.78 -19.10 -30.98
C GLY A 543 25.24 -19.11 -31.03
N LEU A 544 24.57 -20.08 -30.40
CA LEU A 544 23.12 -20.14 -30.26
C LEU A 544 22.61 -19.03 -29.33
N SER A 545 21.45 -18.46 -29.63
CA SER A 545 20.89 -17.36 -28.84
C SER A 545 19.37 -17.46 -28.68
N GLY A 546 18.89 -17.00 -27.53
CA GLY A 546 17.48 -16.78 -27.22
C GLY A 546 17.23 -15.32 -26.90
N SER A 547 15.97 -14.90 -26.91
CA SER A 547 15.59 -13.52 -26.59
C SER A 547 14.19 -13.40 -26.02
N ASP A 548 14.01 -12.52 -25.04
CA ASP A 548 12.74 -12.16 -24.42
C ASP A 548 12.58 -10.62 -24.43
N GLU A 549 11.34 -10.13 -24.37
CA GLU A 549 10.99 -8.71 -24.53
C GLU A 549 10.13 -8.18 -23.39
N ILE A 550 10.40 -6.94 -22.99
CA ILE A 550 9.62 -6.22 -21.99
C ILE A 550 9.16 -4.87 -22.53
N VAL A 551 7.92 -4.51 -22.19
CA VAL A 551 7.37 -3.16 -22.39
C VAL A 551 7.13 -2.53 -21.03
N ILE A 552 7.73 -1.36 -20.82
CA ILE A 552 7.54 -0.51 -19.66
C ILE A 552 6.56 0.57 -20.08
N ASN A 553 5.34 0.53 -19.54
CA ASN A 553 4.35 1.57 -19.75
C ASN A 553 4.74 2.79 -18.91
N VAL A 554 4.82 3.97 -19.52
CA VAL A 554 5.33 5.19 -18.87
C VAL A 554 4.19 6.12 -18.49
N ASN A 555 3.89 6.14 -17.20
CA ASN A 555 2.99 7.11 -16.58
C ASN A 555 3.68 8.47 -16.46
N LYS A 556 2.85 9.52 -16.43
CA LYS A 556 3.28 10.89 -16.16
C LYS A 556 2.78 11.33 -14.80
N TYR A 557 3.51 12.24 -14.15
CA TYR A 557 3.00 12.89 -12.95
C TYR A 557 1.97 13.94 -13.36
N LEU A 558 0.80 13.89 -12.74
CA LEU A 558 -0.26 14.88 -12.93
C LEU A 558 -0.15 15.91 -11.80
N PRO A 559 -0.26 17.21 -12.10
CA PRO A 559 -0.20 18.22 -11.05
C PRO A 559 -1.33 17.99 -10.04
N PRO A 560 -1.09 18.24 -8.74
CA PRO A 560 -2.15 18.18 -7.73
C PRO A 560 -3.24 19.21 -8.06
N LYS A 561 -4.44 19.03 -7.51
CA LYS A 561 -5.51 20.03 -7.52
C LYS A 561 -5.56 20.72 -6.15
N ALA A 562 -5.22 22.01 -6.11
CA ALA A 562 -5.56 22.89 -5.00
C ALA A 562 -7.09 23.07 -4.93
N ASP A 563 -7.65 23.02 -3.73
CA ASP A 563 -9.06 23.29 -3.44
C ASP A 563 -9.17 24.05 -2.11
N PRO A 564 -9.27 25.39 -2.13
CA PRO A 564 -9.26 26.24 -0.94
C PRO A 564 -10.65 26.39 -0.28
N GLY A 565 -11.67 25.69 -0.80
CA GLY A 565 -13.07 25.90 -0.43
C GLY A 565 -13.76 27.03 -1.22
N GLU A 566 -15.05 27.22 -0.92
CA GLU A 566 -15.91 28.24 -1.54
C GLU A 566 -15.71 29.64 -0.93
N ASP A 567 -15.91 30.68 -1.75
CA ASP A 567 -15.91 32.10 -1.35
C ASP A 567 -16.78 32.36 -0.09
N GLN A 568 -16.22 33.02 0.92
CA GLN A 568 -16.89 33.25 2.21
C GLN A 568 -17.29 34.72 2.41
N THR A 569 -18.37 34.95 3.16
CA THR A 569 -18.77 36.29 3.64
C THR A 569 -18.78 36.28 5.16
N VAL A 570 -18.12 37.26 5.78
CA VAL A 570 -17.91 37.30 7.23
C VAL A 570 -18.07 38.71 7.78
N ASN A 571 -18.51 38.81 9.03
CA ASN A 571 -18.50 40.08 9.74
C ASN A 571 -17.10 40.40 10.30
N SER A 572 -16.83 41.69 10.46
CA SER A 572 -15.68 42.24 11.16
C SER A 572 -15.43 41.55 12.51
N GLY A 573 -14.17 41.40 12.93
CA GLY A 573 -13.79 40.87 14.24
C GLY A 573 -14.01 39.37 14.48
N GLN A 574 -14.67 38.65 13.57
CA GLN A 574 -14.87 37.19 13.68
C GLN A 574 -13.62 36.40 13.24
N THR A 575 -13.39 35.21 13.80
CA THR A 575 -12.35 34.30 13.30
C THR A 575 -12.86 33.53 12.08
N ILE A 576 -12.06 33.49 11.02
CA ILE A 576 -12.25 32.69 9.83
C ILE A 576 -11.24 31.54 9.79
N THR A 577 -11.73 30.39 9.33
CA THR A 577 -10.93 29.23 8.94
C THR A 577 -10.91 29.14 7.42
N LEU A 578 -9.72 29.03 6.84
CA LEU A 578 -9.49 28.62 5.45
C LEU A 578 -9.11 27.13 5.48
N ASP A 579 -9.80 26.31 4.68
CA ASP A 579 -9.66 24.85 4.71
C ASP A 579 -9.33 24.32 3.30
N GLY A 580 -8.08 23.93 3.14
CA GLY A 580 -7.52 23.39 1.90
C GLY A 580 -7.56 21.86 1.84
N SER A 581 -8.15 21.17 2.84
CA SER A 581 -8.08 19.71 2.99
C SER A 581 -8.85 18.92 1.91
N ALA A 582 -9.65 19.60 1.09
CA ALA A 582 -10.27 19.04 -0.11
C ALA A 582 -9.29 18.91 -1.31
N SER A 583 -8.08 19.48 -1.21
CA SER A 583 -7.03 19.34 -2.22
C SER A 583 -6.55 17.90 -2.34
N PHE A 584 -6.22 17.45 -3.56
CA PHE A 584 -5.74 16.08 -3.79
C PHE A 584 -4.70 15.99 -4.92
N ALA A 585 -3.95 14.89 -4.98
CA ALA A 585 -3.10 14.55 -6.12
C ALA A 585 -3.52 13.19 -6.71
N GLU A 586 -3.61 13.08 -8.03
CA GLU A 586 -3.93 11.79 -8.68
C GLU A 586 -2.74 10.82 -8.68
N SER A 587 -1.51 11.36 -8.59
CA SER A 587 -0.25 10.61 -8.54
C SER A 587 0.35 10.43 -7.13
N GLY A 588 -0.43 10.60 -6.06
CA GLY A 588 0.02 10.28 -4.69
C GLY A 588 -0.57 11.20 -3.62
N GLU A 589 0.25 11.53 -2.62
CA GLU A 589 -0.13 12.42 -1.51
C GLU A 589 0.41 13.85 -1.71
N ILE A 590 -0.24 14.83 -1.09
CA ILE A 590 0.25 16.23 -1.01
C ILE A 590 1.31 16.30 0.10
N GLU A 591 2.49 16.79 -0.24
CA GLU A 591 3.63 16.94 0.68
C GLU A 591 3.56 18.23 1.50
N SER A 592 3.08 19.33 0.90
CA SER A 592 2.99 20.63 1.58
C SER A 592 1.88 21.52 1.03
N TYR A 593 1.29 22.32 1.92
CA TYR A 593 0.35 23.40 1.64
C TYR A 593 1.06 24.74 1.85
N GLN A 594 0.58 25.80 1.22
CA GLN A 594 1.02 27.18 1.49
C GLN A 594 -0.06 28.20 1.12
N TRP A 595 -0.52 28.95 2.12
CA TRP A 595 -1.48 30.03 1.99
C TRP A 595 -0.78 31.39 1.87
N ILE A 596 -1.07 32.11 0.79
CA ILE A 596 -0.52 33.46 0.54
C ILE A 596 -1.67 34.45 0.39
N GLN A 597 -1.67 35.54 1.17
CA GLN A 597 -2.59 36.65 0.93
C GLN A 597 -2.13 37.47 -0.29
N ILE A 598 -3.00 37.62 -1.27
CA ILE A 598 -2.76 38.32 -2.54
C ILE A 598 -3.23 39.78 -2.49
N SER A 599 -4.35 40.06 -1.83
CA SER A 599 -4.92 41.41 -1.72
C SER A 599 -5.84 41.60 -0.51
N GLY A 600 -6.29 42.85 -0.32
CA GLY A 600 -7.12 43.27 0.82
C GLY A 600 -6.29 43.76 2.01
N ILE A 601 -6.95 44.01 3.13
CA ILE A 601 -6.28 44.37 4.40
C ILE A 601 -5.42 43.20 4.87
N SER A 602 -4.13 43.45 5.14
CA SER A 602 -3.20 42.41 5.58
C SER A 602 -3.61 41.78 6.91
N VAL A 603 -3.74 40.46 6.95
CA VAL A 603 -4.01 39.67 8.17
C VAL A 603 -2.84 38.77 8.55
N ASN A 604 -2.83 38.28 9.80
CA ASN A 604 -1.87 37.26 10.24
C ASN A 604 -2.57 35.89 10.23
N LEU A 605 -2.11 34.97 9.37
CA LEU A 605 -2.53 33.57 9.37
C LEU A 605 -1.83 32.83 10.53
N THR A 606 -2.55 31.95 11.23
CA THR A 606 -2.02 31.19 12.39
C THR A 606 -1.02 30.10 12.00
N SER A 607 -1.23 29.44 10.86
CA SER A 607 -0.38 28.35 10.36
C SER A 607 -0.44 28.33 8.83
N PRO A 608 0.31 29.20 8.12
CA PRO A 608 0.13 29.40 6.68
C PRO A 608 0.60 28.21 5.82
N ASP A 609 1.47 27.35 6.32
CA ASP A 609 2.01 26.18 5.58
C ASP A 609 1.24 24.86 5.89
N GLU A 610 0.10 24.95 6.57
CA GLU A 610 -0.79 23.82 6.91
C GLU A 610 -2.04 23.79 6.02
N ALA A 611 -2.68 22.62 5.92
CA ALA A 611 -3.90 22.44 5.13
C ALA A 611 -5.06 23.33 5.62
N VAL A 612 -5.16 23.53 6.94
CA VAL A 612 -6.18 24.37 7.59
C VAL A 612 -5.48 25.50 8.32
N THR A 613 -5.94 26.74 8.12
CA THR A 613 -5.34 27.93 8.72
C THR A 613 -6.41 28.94 9.14
N GLU A 614 -6.12 29.80 10.13
CA GLU A 614 -7.08 30.75 10.68
C GLU A 614 -6.56 32.18 10.74
N PHE A 615 -7.48 33.15 10.71
CA PHE A 615 -7.20 34.56 11.02
C PHE A 615 -8.45 35.23 11.61
N THR A 616 -8.27 36.39 12.27
CA THR A 616 -9.40 37.25 12.67
C THR A 616 -9.67 38.30 11.60
N ALA A 617 -10.91 38.39 11.14
CA ALA A 617 -11.38 39.36 10.17
C ALA A 617 -11.07 40.81 10.66
N PRO A 618 -10.39 41.63 9.84
CA PRO A 618 -9.94 42.95 10.27
C PRO A 618 -11.09 43.95 10.35
N ASP A 619 -10.90 45.00 11.16
CA ASP A 619 -11.87 46.09 11.30
C ASP A 619 -12.05 46.87 9.99
N ILE A 620 -13.29 46.88 9.47
CA ILE A 620 -13.69 47.70 8.31
C ILE A 620 -14.62 48.83 8.74
N ASN A 621 -14.48 50.01 8.15
CA ASN A 621 -15.28 51.20 8.46
C ASN A 621 -15.83 51.88 7.19
N SER A 622 -16.49 53.02 7.36
CA SER A 622 -17.04 53.81 6.25
C SER A 622 -16.00 54.48 5.33
N GLU A 623 -14.72 54.48 5.72
CA GLU A 623 -13.59 54.97 4.93
C GLU A 623 -12.81 53.83 4.22
N THR A 624 -13.02 52.57 4.64
CA THR A 624 -12.43 51.38 3.99
C THR A 624 -12.92 51.25 2.55
N GLY A 625 -11.99 51.19 1.59
CA GLY A 625 -12.31 51.07 0.17
C GLY A 625 -12.94 49.71 -0.17
N GLU A 626 -13.80 49.67 -1.19
CA GLU A 626 -14.43 48.41 -1.66
C GLU A 626 -13.42 47.34 -2.10
N GLN A 627 -12.18 47.73 -2.46
CA GLN A 627 -11.09 46.79 -2.74
C GLN A 627 -10.48 46.18 -1.47
N ASP A 628 -10.52 46.91 -0.35
CA ASP A 628 -9.94 46.50 0.93
C ASP A 628 -10.92 45.59 1.73
N LYS A 629 -12.22 45.65 1.41
CA LYS A 629 -13.28 44.77 1.93
C LYS A 629 -13.27 43.35 1.36
N THR A 630 -12.43 43.06 0.35
CA THR A 630 -12.27 41.71 -0.21
C THR A 630 -10.84 41.24 0.01
N LEU A 631 -10.67 40.28 0.93
CA LEU A 631 -9.40 39.60 1.11
C LEU A 631 -9.32 38.47 0.07
N VAL A 632 -8.22 38.38 -0.69
CA VAL A 632 -8.01 37.27 -1.62
C VAL A 632 -6.79 36.48 -1.15
N PHE A 633 -6.97 35.17 -1.00
CA PHE A 633 -5.91 34.24 -0.66
C PHE A 633 -5.68 33.27 -1.82
N GLU A 634 -4.44 32.86 -2.00
CA GLU A 634 -4.03 31.80 -2.92
C GLU A 634 -3.49 30.63 -2.10
N LEU A 635 -4.12 29.47 -2.26
CA LEU A 635 -3.59 28.21 -1.75
C LEU A 635 -2.70 27.61 -2.83
N ILE A 636 -1.44 27.38 -2.50
CA ILE A 636 -0.50 26.57 -3.28
C ILE A 636 -0.42 25.20 -2.61
N VAL A 637 -0.56 24.12 -3.40
CA VAL A 637 -0.28 22.75 -2.94
C VAL A 637 0.84 22.13 -3.77
N LYS A 638 1.62 21.26 -3.13
CA LYS A 638 2.75 20.55 -3.73
C LYS A 638 2.62 19.05 -3.47
N ASP A 639 2.80 18.22 -4.48
CA ASP A 639 2.89 16.77 -4.31
C ASP A 639 4.30 16.30 -3.90
N HIS A 640 4.40 15.03 -3.51
CA HIS A 640 5.66 14.36 -3.14
C HIS A 640 6.71 14.33 -4.27
N THR A 641 6.32 14.58 -5.52
CA THR A 641 7.22 14.52 -6.69
C THR A 641 7.94 15.84 -6.94
N GLY A 642 7.39 16.95 -6.44
CA GLY A 642 7.89 18.30 -6.70
C GLY A 642 6.88 19.22 -7.40
N VAL A 643 5.78 18.69 -7.94
CA VAL A 643 4.86 19.43 -8.80
C VAL A 643 3.87 20.23 -7.97
N GLN A 644 3.58 21.45 -8.41
CA GLN A 644 2.71 22.41 -7.72
C GLN A 644 1.50 22.81 -8.56
N SER A 645 0.43 23.18 -7.88
CA SER A 645 -0.68 23.95 -8.42
C SER A 645 -1.16 24.99 -7.40
N SER A 646 -1.96 25.95 -7.86
CA SER A 646 -2.61 26.91 -6.97
C SER A 646 -4.02 27.27 -7.41
N GLU A 647 -4.83 27.67 -6.44
CA GLU A 647 -6.21 28.12 -6.64
C GLU A 647 -6.55 29.20 -5.58
N ARG A 648 -7.57 30.03 -5.82
CA ARG A 648 -7.88 31.20 -4.99
C ARG A 648 -9.26 31.17 -4.35
N ILE A 649 -9.35 31.81 -3.17
CA ILE A 649 -10.57 32.06 -2.41
C ILE A 649 -10.67 33.54 -2.04
N SER A 650 -11.89 34.07 -2.08
CA SER A 650 -12.22 35.45 -1.68
C SER A 650 -13.03 35.45 -0.38
N ILE A 651 -12.65 36.34 0.54
CA ILE A 651 -13.35 36.57 1.81
C ILE A 651 -13.90 38.00 1.80
N TYR A 652 -15.22 38.14 1.77
CA TYR A 652 -15.93 39.42 1.75
C TYR A 652 -16.26 39.88 3.16
N LEU A 653 -15.74 41.04 3.55
CA LEU A 653 -15.90 41.63 4.89
C LEU A 653 -17.18 42.49 4.96
N GLN A 654 -17.95 42.30 6.03
CA GLN A 654 -19.16 43.06 6.36
C GLN A 654 -19.11 43.60 7.79
N ASN A 655 -20.02 44.53 8.12
CA ASN A 655 -20.18 45.03 9.48
C ASN A 655 -21.66 45.30 9.77
N THR A 656 -22.15 44.81 10.90
CA THR A 656 -23.50 45.00 11.41
C THR A 656 -23.54 46.27 12.26
N LEU A 657 -24.61 47.05 12.20
CA LEU A 657 -24.76 48.21 13.06
C LEU A 657 -24.84 47.78 14.55
N PRO A 658 -24.31 48.58 15.49
CA PRO A 658 -24.57 48.39 16.90
C PRO A 658 -26.06 48.57 17.19
N ARG A 659 -26.50 48.15 18.38
CA ARG A 659 -27.86 48.38 18.87
C ARG A 659 -27.85 49.19 20.16
N ALA A 660 -28.38 50.40 20.08
CA ALA A 660 -28.63 51.26 21.23
C ALA A 660 -29.77 50.73 22.10
N ASN A 661 -29.72 51.07 23.39
CA ASN A 661 -30.75 50.74 24.37
C ASN A 661 -30.65 51.73 25.54
N ALA A 662 -31.51 52.74 25.56
CA ALA A 662 -31.50 53.81 26.56
C ALA A 662 -32.13 53.36 27.90
N GLY A 663 -32.81 52.21 27.92
CA GLY A 663 -33.59 51.72 29.04
C GLY A 663 -35.08 52.12 28.95
N TYR A 664 -35.86 51.76 29.98
CA TYR A 664 -37.28 52.10 30.03
C TYR A 664 -37.52 53.50 30.60
N ASP A 665 -38.57 54.16 30.11
CA ASP A 665 -39.09 55.43 30.63
C ASP A 665 -39.27 55.41 32.16
N GLN A 666 -38.94 56.52 32.81
CA GLN A 666 -38.91 56.62 34.27
C GLN A 666 -39.89 57.67 34.78
N VAL A 667 -40.68 57.30 35.79
CA VAL A 667 -41.52 58.24 36.54
C VAL A 667 -40.86 58.49 37.89
N VAL A 668 -40.40 59.72 38.11
CA VAL A 668 -39.55 60.10 39.25
C VAL A 668 -40.17 61.25 40.04
N ILE A 669 -39.66 61.46 41.26
CA ILE A 669 -40.06 62.59 42.12
C ILE A 669 -38.98 63.67 42.07
N GLU A 670 -39.39 64.93 42.05
CA GLU A 670 -38.57 66.12 42.23
C GLU A 670 -37.56 65.98 43.39
N GLY A 671 -36.28 66.25 43.12
CA GLY A 671 -35.18 66.07 44.08
C GLY A 671 -34.61 64.65 44.21
N THR A 672 -35.13 63.65 43.48
CA THR A 672 -34.52 62.31 43.44
C THR A 672 -33.35 62.24 42.44
N THR A 673 -32.40 61.34 42.69
CA THR A 673 -31.36 61.00 41.69
C THR A 673 -31.94 60.09 40.61
N VAL A 674 -31.91 60.54 39.37
CA VAL A 674 -32.23 59.76 38.17
C VAL A 674 -30.95 59.07 37.68
N ILE A 675 -31.08 57.85 37.12
CA ILE A 675 -29.98 57.10 36.51
C ILE A 675 -30.41 56.72 35.09
N LEU A 676 -29.68 57.16 34.07
CA LEU A 676 -29.84 56.65 32.70
C LEU A 676 -28.98 55.38 32.57
N ASP A 677 -29.37 54.38 31.78
CA ASP A 677 -28.68 53.07 31.81
C ASP A 677 -28.54 52.43 30.42
N ALA A 678 -27.41 52.70 29.77
CA ALA A 678 -27.09 52.17 28.45
C ALA A 678 -26.58 50.71 28.45
N SER A 679 -26.48 50.04 29.62
CA SER A 679 -25.77 48.76 29.75
C SER A 679 -26.44 47.55 29.08
N ALA A 680 -27.63 47.74 28.51
CA ALA A 680 -28.32 46.75 27.66
C ALA A 680 -28.19 47.05 26.16
N SER A 681 -27.33 48.00 25.78
CA SER A 681 -26.85 48.20 24.40
C SER A 681 -25.83 47.12 24.06
N PHE A 682 -25.77 46.66 22.82
CA PHE A 682 -24.77 45.69 22.38
C PHE A 682 -24.37 45.91 20.92
N ASP A 683 -23.29 45.24 20.52
CA ASP A 683 -22.78 45.23 19.16
C ASP A 683 -22.54 43.77 18.75
N PRO A 684 -22.98 43.31 17.55
CA PRO A 684 -22.82 41.91 17.13
C PRO A 684 -21.38 41.49 16.81
N ASP A 685 -20.53 42.44 16.37
CA ASP A 685 -19.31 42.15 15.59
C ASP A 685 -18.01 42.49 16.33
N GLY A 686 -18.09 42.86 17.61
CA GLY A 686 -16.94 42.83 18.52
C GLY A 686 -16.90 43.94 19.56
N GLY A 687 -17.83 44.89 19.56
CA GLY A 687 -18.11 45.74 20.71
C GLY A 687 -18.25 47.24 20.43
N ILE A 688 -19.02 47.88 21.30
CA ILE A 688 -19.24 49.33 21.37
C ILE A 688 -17.93 50.06 21.72
N SER A 689 -17.58 51.10 20.97
CA SER A 689 -16.45 52.00 21.26
C SER A 689 -16.83 53.14 22.20
N SER A 690 -18.06 53.66 22.08
CA SER A 690 -18.49 54.86 22.78
C SER A 690 -20.01 54.94 22.97
N TYR A 691 -20.38 55.61 24.04
CA TYR A 691 -21.74 56.00 24.39
C TYR A 691 -21.78 57.53 24.42
N LYS A 692 -22.91 58.13 24.05
CA LYS A 692 -23.13 59.57 24.17
C LYS A 692 -24.59 59.86 24.48
N TRP A 693 -24.84 60.53 25.60
CA TRP A 693 -26.17 61.02 25.97
C TRP A 693 -26.34 62.48 25.55
N THR A 694 -27.42 62.78 24.84
CA THR A 694 -27.82 64.14 24.45
C THR A 694 -29.20 64.43 25.02
N GLN A 695 -29.38 65.51 25.79
CA GLN A 695 -30.73 65.96 26.13
C GLN A 695 -31.35 66.63 24.89
N ILE A 696 -32.53 66.16 24.47
CA ILE A 696 -33.23 66.66 23.27
C ILE A 696 -34.54 67.40 23.59
N SER A 697 -35.07 67.26 24.82
CA SER A 697 -36.28 67.97 25.24
C SER A 697 -36.39 68.15 26.77
N GLY A 698 -37.27 69.05 27.19
CA GLY A 698 -37.61 69.32 28.60
C GLY A 698 -36.86 70.49 29.23
N THR A 699 -36.82 70.49 30.56
CA THR A 699 -35.99 71.41 31.36
C THR A 699 -34.53 71.00 31.28
N ASP A 700 -33.62 71.90 30.91
CA ASP A 700 -32.18 71.65 30.86
C ASP A 700 -31.65 71.07 32.18
N VAL A 701 -30.95 69.94 32.11
CA VAL A 701 -30.30 69.29 33.26
C VAL A 701 -28.87 68.84 32.92
N THR A 702 -27.94 69.13 33.83
CA THR A 702 -26.57 68.58 33.74
C THR A 702 -26.55 67.15 34.28
N ILE A 703 -26.03 66.21 33.50
CA ILE A 703 -25.76 64.84 33.95
C ILE A 703 -24.29 64.66 34.37
N SER A 704 -23.99 63.66 35.21
CA SER A 704 -22.66 63.44 35.82
C SER A 704 -21.56 63.11 34.83
N ASP A 705 -21.91 62.58 33.66
CA ASP A 705 -21.02 62.37 32.52
C ASP A 705 -21.87 62.24 31.24
N PHE A 706 -21.44 62.80 30.11
CA PHE A 706 -22.19 62.62 28.85
C PHE A 706 -21.83 61.31 28.15
N ASN A 707 -20.69 60.68 28.47
CA ASN A 707 -20.17 59.52 27.75
C ASN A 707 -20.16 58.23 28.59
N ALA A 708 -20.73 58.26 29.80
CA ALA A 708 -20.81 57.09 30.66
C ALA A 708 -21.97 56.16 30.28
N ILE A 709 -21.81 54.87 30.61
CA ILE A 709 -22.86 53.86 30.47
C ILE A 709 -24.03 54.15 31.42
N LYS A 710 -23.74 54.66 32.65
CA LYS A 710 -24.74 54.93 33.69
C LYS A 710 -24.60 56.32 34.33
N PRO A 711 -24.89 57.43 33.62
CA PRO A 711 -24.82 58.76 34.17
C PRO A 711 -26.04 59.10 35.04
N THR A 712 -25.92 60.14 35.86
CA THR A 712 -26.94 60.54 36.83
C THR A 712 -27.22 62.04 36.78
N PHE A 713 -28.44 62.43 37.15
CA PHE A 713 -28.78 63.82 37.49
C PHE A 713 -29.79 63.86 38.64
N VAL A 714 -30.07 65.05 39.17
CA VAL A 714 -31.12 65.26 40.16
C VAL A 714 -32.35 65.86 39.50
N ALA A 715 -33.52 65.25 39.69
CA ALA A 715 -34.77 65.69 39.09
C ALA A 715 -35.11 67.15 39.50
N PRO A 716 -35.24 68.10 38.54
CA PRO A 716 -35.27 69.53 38.84
C PRO A 716 -36.59 70.02 39.44
N ALA A 717 -36.52 71.10 40.23
CA ALA A 717 -37.65 71.79 40.85
C ALA A 717 -38.46 72.62 39.83
N VAL A 718 -39.28 71.94 39.02
CA VAL A 718 -40.12 72.56 37.97
C VAL A 718 -41.59 72.10 37.99
N GLY A 719 -42.01 71.42 39.06
CA GLY A 719 -43.31 70.77 39.11
C GLY A 719 -43.40 69.56 38.17
N THR A 720 -44.61 69.24 37.68
CA THR A 720 -44.81 68.11 36.76
C THR A 720 -44.28 68.45 35.36
N SER A 721 -43.24 67.76 34.91
CA SER A 721 -42.57 67.99 33.62
C SER A 721 -42.08 66.70 32.98
N SER A 722 -41.62 66.81 31.72
CA SER A 722 -40.96 65.73 31.00
C SER A 722 -39.61 66.20 30.50
N ILE A 723 -38.61 65.33 30.60
CA ILE A 723 -37.27 65.46 30.03
C ILE A 723 -37.07 64.26 29.08
N ILE A 724 -36.38 64.46 27.96
CA ILE A 724 -36.08 63.36 27.01
C ILE A 724 -34.58 63.39 26.68
N PHE A 725 -33.94 62.22 26.78
CA PHE A 725 -32.57 61.99 26.35
C PHE A 725 -32.52 61.03 25.16
N GLU A 726 -31.67 61.36 24.19
CA GLU A 726 -31.19 60.45 23.16
C GLU A 726 -29.88 59.81 23.64
N LEU A 727 -29.76 58.50 23.49
CA LEU A 727 -28.51 57.75 23.59
C LEU A 727 -28.01 57.45 22.17
N THR A 728 -26.85 57.98 21.79
CA THR A 728 -26.07 57.47 20.65
C THR A 728 -25.11 56.38 21.14
N VAL A 729 -25.05 55.26 20.42
CA VAL A 729 -24.08 54.17 20.62
C VAL A 729 -23.27 54.00 19.34
N THR A 730 -21.94 53.94 19.44
CA THR A 730 -21.03 53.75 18.29
C THR A 730 -20.27 52.43 18.43
N ASP A 731 -20.18 51.65 17.35
CA ASP A 731 -19.31 50.46 17.27
C ASP A 731 -17.82 50.84 17.19
N LYS A 732 -16.91 49.87 17.06
CA LYS A 732 -15.46 50.14 16.83
C LYS A 732 -15.17 50.67 15.43
N GLN A 733 -16.07 50.40 14.50
CA GLN A 733 -16.00 50.66 13.07
C GLN A 733 -16.55 52.05 12.70
N GLY A 734 -17.00 52.85 13.68
CA GLY A 734 -17.48 54.22 13.53
C GLY A 734 -18.95 54.35 13.11
N ASN A 735 -19.69 53.25 12.96
CA ASN A 735 -21.14 53.29 12.71
C ASN A 735 -21.90 53.43 14.04
N SER A 736 -23.12 53.96 13.99
CA SER A 736 -23.89 54.24 15.20
C SER A 736 -25.38 53.98 15.06
N ASP A 737 -26.01 53.76 16.21
CA ASP A 737 -27.45 53.60 16.41
C ASP A 737 -27.92 54.49 17.57
N THR A 738 -29.23 54.75 17.64
CA THR A 738 -29.84 55.71 18.58
C THR A 738 -31.12 55.20 19.22
N ASP A 739 -31.27 55.43 20.53
CA ASP A 739 -32.49 55.12 21.29
C ASP A 739 -32.86 56.27 22.23
N GLU A 740 -34.14 56.43 22.57
CA GLU A 740 -34.65 57.53 23.41
C GLU A 740 -35.20 57.04 24.76
N ILE A 741 -35.10 57.88 25.80
CA ILE A 741 -35.71 57.63 27.11
C ILE A 741 -36.43 58.88 27.64
N GLN A 742 -37.69 58.72 28.04
CA GLN A 742 -38.50 59.76 28.68
C GLN A 742 -38.41 59.69 30.20
N ILE A 743 -38.10 60.82 30.83
CA ILE A 743 -38.12 61.00 32.29
C ILE A 743 -39.28 61.94 32.66
N ILE A 744 -40.30 61.40 33.32
CA ILE A 744 -41.46 62.15 33.81
C ILE A 744 -41.21 62.52 35.27
N VAL A 745 -41.01 63.81 35.54
CA VAL A 745 -40.82 64.35 36.89
C VAL A 745 -42.17 64.73 37.47
N ASN A 746 -42.48 64.28 38.69
CA ASN A 746 -43.62 64.73 39.49
C ASN A 746 -43.14 65.52 40.71
N SER A 747 -43.91 66.53 41.14
CA SER A 747 -43.52 67.33 42.31
C SER A 747 -43.52 66.53 43.61
N ASN A 748 -42.59 66.87 44.51
CA ASN A 748 -42.47 66.31 45.86
C ASN A 748 -43.51 66.87 46.86
N GLY A 749 -44.20 67.97 46.52
CA GLY A 749 -45.18 68.64 47.39
C GLY A 749 -44.60 69.49 48.52
N ILE A 750 -43.29 69.78 48.52
CA ILE A 750 -42.57 70.49 49.59
C ILE A 750 -42.58 72.01 49.31
N SER A 751 -43.68 72.68 49.62
CA SER A 751 -43.88 74.11 49.30
C SER A 751 -43.29 75.11 50.32
N ASN A 752 -42.34 74.71 51.16
CA ASN A 752 -41.76 75.57 52.20
C ASN A 752 -40.38 76.15 51.84
N PHE A 753 -39.92 75.95 50.60
CA PHE A 753 -38.72 76.54 50.02
C PHE A 753 -39.10 77.26 48.72
N PRO A 754 -38.32 78.25 48.23
CA PRO A 754 -38.53 78.84 46.92
C PRO A 754 -38.34 77.83 45.78
N ASP A 755 -39.11 77.97 44.70
CA ASP A 755 -39.10 77.11 43.51
C ASP A 755 -37.71 76.92 42.85
N SER A 756 -36.74 77.80 43.15
CA SER A 756 -35.35 77.72 42.66
C SER A 756 -34.42 76.86 43.53
N ILE A 757 -34.95 76.21 44.58
CA ILE A 757 -34.22 75.32 45.50
C ILE A 757 -34.70 73.88 45.25
N THR A 758 -33.77 72.94 45.07
CA THR A 758 -34.11 71.51 44.98
C THR A 758 -34.56 71.02 46.35
N ALA A 759 -35.87 70.86 46.54
CA ALA A 759 -36.44 70.32 47.77
C ALA A 759 -36.41 68.79 47.79
N PHE A 760 -36.18 68.20 48.97
CA PHE A 760 -36.15 66.75 49.17
C PHE A 760 -36.49 66.37 50.63
N ILE A 761 -36.82 65.10 50.85
CA ILE A 761 -36.99 64.54 52.19
C ILE A 761 -35.68 63.91 52.66
N SER A 762 -35.18 64.33 53.81
CA SER A 762 -33.95 63.83 54.41
C SER A 762 -34.12 62.43 55.02
N ALA A 763 -33.01 61.77 55.36
CA ALA A 763 -33.03 60.44 55.97
C ALA A 763 -33.68 60.38 57.36
N ALA A 764 -33.97 61.54 57.98
CA ALA A 764 -34.74 61.69 59.20
C ALA A 764 -36.25 61.95 58.94
N GLY A 765 -36.72 61.85 57.69
CA GLY A 765 -38.11 62.10 57.32
C GLY A 765 -38.52 63.58 57.35
N ARG A 766 -37.55 64.50 57.20
CA ARG A 766 -37.75 65.95 57.32
C ARG A 766 -37.47 66.67 56.00
N PRO A 767 -38.23 67.70 55.60
CA PRO A 767 -37.94 68.45 54.39
C PRO A 767 -36.63 69.23 54.52
N MET A 768 -35.85 69.26 53.45
CA MET A 768 -34.64 70.05 53.26
C MET A 768 -34.64 70.65 51.86
N GLY A 769 -33.92 71.76 51.68
CA GLY A 769 -33.62 72.31 50.37
C GLY A 769 -32.11 72.30 50.10
N ILE A 770 -31.70 72.21 48.85
CA ILE A 770 -30.32 72.35 48.42
C ILE A 770 -30.20 73.10 47.09
N LYS A 771 -29.13 73.88 46.93
CA LYS A 771 -28.80 74.60 45.69
C LYS A 771 -27.29 74.73 45.52
N THR A 772 -26.79 74.58 44.29
CA THR A 772 -25.46 75.06 43.90
C THR A 772 -25.54 76.55 43.56
N ASP A 773 -24.67 77.36 44.16
CA ASP A 773 -24.59 78.80 43.92
C ASP A 773 -23.47 79.17 42.93
N THR A 774 -22.50 78.28 42.73
CA THR A 774 -21.49 78.38 41.67
C THR A 774 -22.09 77.97 40.33
N SER A 775 -22.14 78.87 39.35
CA SER A 775 -22.70 78.60 38.01
C SER A 775 -21.94 77.54 37.20
N SER A 776 -20.66 77.31 37.51
CA SER A 776 -19.82 76.24 36.93
C SER A 776 -19.84 74.94 37.75
N ALA A 777 -20.91 74.70 38.52
CA ALA A 777 -21.10 73.54 39.37
C ALA A 777 -22.56 73.06 39.38
N SER A 778 -22.78 71.80 39.02
CA SER A 778 -24.10 71.17 38.93
C SER A 778 -24.23 70.00 39.91
N LEU A 779 -25.32 69.95 40.68
CA LEU A 779 -25.63 68.81 41.54
C LEU A 779 -26.17 67.65 40.68
N VAL A 780 -25.35 66.61 40.47
CA VAL A 780 -25.65 65.49 39.56
C VAL A 780 -26.07 64.21 40.28
N LYS A 781 -26.04 64.23 41.62
CA LYS A 781 -26.51 63.16 42.50
C LYS A 781 -26.86 63.74 43.86
N LEU A 782 -27.99 63.28 44.42
CA LEU A 782 -28.51 63.69 45.73
C LEU A 782 -29.20 62.47 46.37
N ASN A 783 -28.61 61.94 47.44
CA ASN A 783 -29.14 60.78 48.17
C ASN A 783 -29.07 61.03 49.69
N PRO A 784 -30.20 61.04 50.42
CA PRO A 784 -30.19 61.09 51.88
C PRO A 784 -29.60 59.80 52.49
N VAL A 785 -28.75 59.93 53.50
CA VAL A 785 -28.08 58.80 54.18
C VAL A 785 -28.36 58.83 55.68
N SER A 786 -28.83 57.72 56.24
CA SER A 786 -29.10 57.59 57.68
C SER A 786 -27.82 57.21 58.45
N MET A 787 -27.75 57.60 59.73
CA MET A 787 -26.61 57.29 60.60
C MET A 787 -26.38 55.76 60.73
N GLY A 788 -27.43 54.94 60.65
CA GLY A 788 -27.33 53.47 60.72
C GLY A 788 -26.63 52.81 59.53
N ALA A 789 -26.33 53.55 58.46
CA ALA A 789 -25.54 53.08 57.32
C ALA A 789 -24.03 53.38 57.46
N ILE A 790 -23.60 54.00 58.56
CA ILE A 790 -22.23 54.54 58.74
C ILE A 790 -21.67 54.13 60.11
N THR A 791 -20.38 53.78 60.14
CA THR A 791 -19.68 53.41 61.39
C THR A 791 -19.43 54.65 62.27
N PRO A 792 -19.76 54.61 63.58
CA PRO A 792 -19.31 55.61 64.54
C PRO A 792 -17.77 55.64 64.67
N GLY A 793 -17.20 56.76 65.12
CA GLY A 793 -15.76 56.91 65.27
C GLY A 793 -15.37 58.21 65.97
N GLY A 794 -14.05 58.46 66.10
CA GLY A 794 -13.57 59.74 66.60
C GLY A 794 -14.14 60.91 65.79
N ASN A 795 -14.51 62.00 66.48
CA ASN A 795 -15.15 63.19 65.92
C ASN A 795 -16.58 63.01 65.34
N SER A 796 -17.25 61.86 65.53
CA SER A 796 -18.66 61.73 65.15
C SER A 796 -19.59 62.56 66.06
N PRO A 797 -20.64 63.22 65.52
CA PRO A 797 -21.60 63.98 66.33
C PRO A 797 -22.47 63.08 67.24
N GLU A 798 -22.97 63.64 68.35
CA GLU A 798 -23.91 62.96 69.26
C GLU A 798 -25.23 62.61 68.55
N SER A 799 -25.67 63.46 67.62
CA SER A 799 -26.83 63.20 66.76
C SER A 799 -26.76 63.98 65.44
N LEU A 800 -27.43 63.48 64.41
CA LEU A 800 -27.65 64.19 63.15
C LEU A 800 -29.11 64.64 63.06
N ILE A 801 -29.33 65.94 62.86
CA ILE A 801 -30.67 66.55 62.94
C ILE A 801 -31.55 66.17 61.73
N TYR A 802 -30.91 65.87 60.60
CA TYR A 802 -31.54 65.49 59.33
C TYR A 802 -31.01 64.18 58.74
N GLY A 803 -29.98 63.56 59.34
CA GLY A 803 -29.11 62.58 58.67
C GLY A 803 -27.96 63.27 57.91
N LEU A 804 -27.28 62.52 57.04
CA LEU A 804 -26.34 63.06 56.06
C LEU A 804 -26.98 63.11 54.67
N ILE A 805 -26.32 63.79 53.75
CA ILE A 805 -26.63 63.92 52.33
C ILE A 805 -25.38 63.44 51.57
N ASN A 806 -25.50 62.38 50.76
CA ASN A 806 -24.48 62.00 49.77
C ASN A 806 -24.75 62.77 48.47
N MET A 807 -23.77 63.54 48.04
CA MET A 807 -23.83 64.41 46.88
C MET A 807 -22.69 64.07 45.91
N GLU A 808 -22.97 64.14 44.61
CA GLU A 808 -21.94 64.27 43.57
C GLU A 808 -22.20 65.57 42.81
N ILE A 809 -21.17 66.40 42.67
CA ILE A 809 -21.25 67.72 42.06
C ILE A 809 -20.26 67.74 40.89
N ARG A 810 -20.79 67.88 39.67
CA ARG A 810 -19.98 68.02 38.46
C ARG A 810 -19.53 69.48 38.33
N LEU A 811 -18.26 69.67 38.00
CA LEU A 811 -17.63 70.96 37.74
C LEU A 811 -17.28 71.10 36.25
N ASP A 812 -17.22 72.34 35.76
CA ASP A 812 -16.73 72.62 34.40
C ASP A 812 -15.22 72.33 34.22
N LYS A 813 -14.47 72.32 35.33
CA LYS A 813 -13.00 72.19 35.36
C LYS A 813 -12.54 71.47 36.63
N PRO A 814 -11.52 70.59 36.55
CA PRO A 814 -10.89 70.02 37.73
C PRO A 814 -10.23 71.08 38.63
N ALA A 815 -10.08 70.75 39.91
CA ALA A 815 -9.60 71.58 41.02
C ALA A 815 -10.39 72.89 41.25
N ALA A 816 -11.60 73.01 40.69
CA ALA A 816 -12.50 74.13 40.96
C ALA A 816 -13.31 73.94 42.26
N SER A 817 -13.84 75.04 42.78
CA SER A 817 -14.66 75.07 44.00
C SER A 817 -16.16 75.23 43.69
N ALA A 818 -17.00 74.49 44.38
CA ALA A 818 -18.45 74.66 44.39
C ALA A 818 -18.92 75.27 45.72
N VAL A 819 -19.74 76.32 45.65
CA VAL A 819 -20.52 76.79 46.79
C VAL A 819 -21.90 76.11 46.74
N VAL A 820 -22.27 75.47 47.84
CA VAL A 820 -23.53 74.73 48.00
C VAL A 820 -24.27 75.30 49.21
N THR A 821 -25.46 75.87 49.01
CA THR A 821 -26.32 76.27 50.13
C THR A 821 -27.33 75.18 50.44
N VAL A 822 -27.35 74.75 51.70
CA VAL A 822 -28.35 73.83 52.26
C VAL A 822 -29.33 74.63 53.11
N TYR A 823 -30.62 74.36 52.94
CA TYR A 823 -31.74 75.08 53.53
C TYR A 823 -32.50 74.19 54.52
N PHE A 824 -32.80 74.75 55.69
CA PHE A 824 -33.56 74.10 56.76
C PHE A 824 -34.94 74.77 56.91
N PRO A 825 -36.00 74.01 57.22
CA PRO A 825 -37.32 74.58 57.52
C PRO A 825 -37.27 75.43 58.80
N GLU A 826 -36.45 75.06 59.78
CA GLU A 826 -36.28 75.77 61.06
C GLU A 826 -34.80 76.01 61.39
N PRO A 827 -34.47 76.97 62.27
CA PRO A 827 -33.09 77.33 62.57
C PRO A 827 -32.29 76.16 63.12
N ALA A 828 -31.06 75.97 62.64
CA ALA A 828 -30.12 75.05 63.26
C ALA A 828 -29.79 75.52 64.70
N PRO A 829 -29.77 74.62 65.71
CA PRO A 829 -29.39 74.95 67.08
C PRO A 829 -28.04 75.68 67.14
N GLU A 830 -27.84 76.59 68.10
CA GLU A 830 -26.65 77.48 68.14
C GLU A 830 -25.31 76.72 68.15
N ASP A 831 -25.26 75.56 68.81
CA ASP A 831 -24.08 74.70 68.91
C ASP A 831 -23.99 73.62 67.81
N ALA A 832 -24.94 73.56 66.87
CA ALA A 832 -24.89 72.63 65.75
C ALA A 832 -23.78 72.99 64.74
N LEU A 833 -23.01 71.98 64.33
CA LEU A 833 -21.91 72.07 63.37
C LEU A 833 -22.22 71.23 62.12
N TRP A 834 -21.47 71.46 61.04
CA TRP A 834 -21.58 70.67 59.82
C TRP A 834 -20.48 69.61 59.77
N TYR A 835 -20.87 68.35 59.60
CA TYR A 835 -19.97 67.20 59.62
C TYR A 835 -19.90 66.54 58.25
N SER A 836 -18.70 66.26 57.77
CA SER A 836 -18.48 65.39 56.62
C SER A 836 -17.97 64.02 57.06
N TYR A 837 -18.33 63.00 56.28
CA TYR A 837 -17.89 61.62 56.47
C TYR A 837 -17.32 61.07 55.16
N SER A 838 -16.18 60.39 55.23
CA SER A 838 -15.73 59.50 54.15
C SER A 838 -15.28 58.16 54.70
N LYS A 839 -15.42 57.10 53.91
CA LYS A 839 -14.93 55.75 54.30
C LYS A 839 -13.41 55.70 54.52
N GLN A 840 -12.67 56.66 53.95
CA GLN A 840 -11.21 56.71 54.00
C GLN A 840 -10.69 57.45 55.25
N LYS A 841 -11.37 58.53 55.65
CA LYS A 841 -10.90 59.44 56.72
C LYS A 841 -11.81 59.51 57.95
N GLY A 842 -12.96 58.84 57.92
CA GLY A 842 -13.91 58.82 59.03
C GLY A 842 -14.69 60.14 59.13
N TRP A 843 -14.91 60.62 60.34
CA TRP A 843 -15.67 61.84 60.62
C TRP A 843 -14.76 63.06 60.71
N ILE A 844 -15.16 64.13 60.01
CA ILE A 844 -14.46 65.41 59.96
C ILE A 844 -15.46 66.50 60.34
N ASP A 845 -15.11 67.32 61.33
CA ASP A 845 -15.78 68.60 61.56
C ASP A 845 -15.45 69.53 60.39
N TYR A 846 -16.48 69.93 59.65
CA TYR A 846 -16.38 70.77 58.46
C TYR A 846 -16.78 72.22 58.74
N GLY A 847 -17.00 72.60 60.00
CA GLY A 847 -17.45 73.92 60.42
C GLY A 847 -16.59 75.10 59.93
N SER A 848 -15.29 74.88 59.69
CA SER A 848 -14.40 75.88 59.10
C SER A 848 -14.69 76.23 57.64
N ASN A 849 -15.38 75.35 56.91
CA ASN A 849 -15.79 75.52 55.51
C ASN A 849 -17.31 75.65 55.34
N ALA A 850 -18.05 75.79 56.45
CA ALA A 850 -19.51 75.81 56.51
C ALA A 850 -20.04 77.06 57.22
N VAL A 851 -20.56 78.02 56.45
CA VAL A 851 -20.99 79.34 56.94
C VAL A 851 -22.51 79.36 57.14
N PHE A 852 -22.97 79.43 58.39
CA PHE A 852 -24.40 79.58 58.71
C PHE A 852 -24.91 81.00 58.48
N SER A 853 -26.17 81.12 58.06
CA SER A 853 -26.89 82.40 58.02
C SER A 853 -27.18 82.94 59.43
N LEU A 854 -27.46 84.24 59.55
CA LEU A 854 -27.78 84.90 60.83
C LEU A 854 -29.06 84.36 61.48
N ASP A 855 -30.01 83.84 60.71
CA ASP A 855 -31.22 83.16 61.18
C ASP A 855 -31.03 81.64 61.35
N ARG A 856 -29.82 81.13 61.06
CA ARG A 856 -29.42 79.72 61.02
C ARG A 856 -30.34 78.79 60.21
N LYS A 857 -31.20 79.32 59.31
CA LYS A 857 -32.02 78.52 58.37
C LYS A 857 -31.27 78.09 57.13
N GLN A 858 -30.02 78.56 56.92
CA GLN A 858 -29.18 78.20 55.79
C GLN A 858 -27.75 77.92 56.25
N VAL A 859 -27.04 77.05 55.54
CA VAL A 859 -25.58 76.88 55.66
C VAL A 859 -24.96 76.79 54.27
N GLN A 860 -23.92 77.59 54.02
CA GLN A 860 -23.16 77.59 52.77
C GLN A 860 -21.88 76.78 52.95
N LEU A 861 -21.71 75.75 52.13
CA LEU A 861 -20.55 74.88 52.11
C LEU A 861 -19.63 75.29 50.95
N THR A 862 -18.34 75.49 51.20
CA THR A 862 -17.35 75.65 50.13
C THR A 862 -16.59 74.35 49.95
N LEU A 863 -16.93 73.59 48.91
CA LEU A 863 -16.30 72.32 48.55
C LEU A 863 -15.32 72.54 47.39
N THR A 864 -14.25 71.75 47.28
CA THR A 864 -13.26 71.86 46.17
C THR A 864 -12.75 70.48 45.77
N ASP A 865 -12.68 70.22 44.46
CA ASP A 865 -12.27 68.95 43.85
C ASP A 865 -10.83 68.57 44.26
N GLY A 866 -10.69 67.38 44.86
CA GLY A 866 -9.43 66.88 45.43
C GLY A 866 -8.95 67.55 46.72
N ALA A 867 -9.81 68.32 47.41
CA ALA A 867 -9.51 68.97 48.70
C ALA A 867 -10.40 68.47 49.84
N VAL A 868 -10.03 68.75 51.10
CA VAL A 868 -10.74 68.26 52.30
C VAL A 868 -12.23 68.58 52.21
N GLY A 869 -13.07 67.56 52.35
CA GLY A 869 -14.51 67.62 52.11
C GLY A 869 -14.94 66.84 50.87
N ASP A 870 -14.04 66.63 49.92
CA ASP A 870 -14.18 65.60 48.89
C ASP A 870 -13.91 64.21 49.50
N GLU A 871 -14.56 63.17 48.99
CA GLU A 871 -14.28 61.76 49.35
C GLU A 871 -12.98 61.25 48.68
N GLU A 872 -12.45 62.01 47.72
CA GLU A 872 -11.23 61.74 46.94
C GLU A 872 -10.16 62.82 47.17
N ASP A 873 -10.03 63.33 48.40
CA ASP A 873 -9.19 64.47 48.80
C ASP A 873 -7.66 64.20 48.81
N ILE A 874 -7.14 63.84 47.64
CA ILE A 874 -5.74 63.68 47.25
C ILE A 874 -5.53 64.22 45.82
N SER A 875 -4.28 64.50 45.43
CA SER A 875 -3.97 65.04 44.09
C SER A 875 -4.34 64.12 42.92
N ALA A 876 -4.57 62.82 43.16
CA ALA A 876 -5.04 61.87 42.17
C ALA A 876 -6.57 61.81 42.04
N GLY A 877 -7.32 62.45 42.96
CA GLY A 877 -8.78 62.56 42.91
C GLY A 877 -9.28 63.75 42.11
N ILE A 878 -8.41 64.72 41.75
CA ILE A 878 -8.73 65.91 40.97
C ILE A 878 -9.26 65.49 39.58
N ASN A 879 -10.58 65.44 39.44
CA ASN A 879 -11.25 64.85 38.28
C ASN A 879 -12.45 65.67 37.77
N GLY A 880 -12.81 66.76 38.44
CA GLY A 880 -13.97 67.59 38.11
C GLY A 880 -15.30 67.10 38.68
N LYS A 881 -15.29 66.13 39.62
CA LYS A 881 -16.48 65.63 40.31
C LYS A 881 -16.21 65.55 41.82
N ILE A 882 -16.76 66.51 42.57
CA ILE A 882 -16.70 66.47 44.04
C ILE A 882 -17.70 65.43 44.54
N ARG A 883 -17.25 64.50 45.37
CA ARG A 883 -18.11 63.57 46.12
C ARG A 883 -18.11 63.96 47.59
N ASN A 884 -19.29 64.22 48.15
CA ASN A 884 -19.40 64.67 49.53
C ASN A 884 -20.57 64.02 50.24
N THR A 885 -20.29 63.26 51.30
CA THR A 885 -21.30 62.80 52.27
C THR A 885 -21.24 63.66 53.52
N SER A 886 -22.20 64.58 53.73
CA SER A 886 -22.17 65.51 54.87
C SER A 886 -23.54 65.94 55.39
N GLY A 887 -23.60 66.53 56.60
CA GLY A 887 -24.87 66.88 57.26
C GLY A 887 -24.74 67.65 58.57
N LEU A 888 -25.87 68.15 59.06
CA LEU A 888 -25.97 68.95 60.29
C LEU A 888 -26.02 68.05 61.54
N GLY A 889 -25.05 68.22 62.45
CA GLY A 889 -24.93 67.43 63.68
C GLY A 889 -24.73 68.26 64.94
N ILE A 890 -25.00 67.64 66.09
CA ILE A 890 -24.72 68.18 67.42
C ILE A 890 -23.37 67.64 67.92
N PRO A 891 -22.43 68.49 68.36
CA PRO A 891 -21.15 68.05 68.91
C PRO A 891 -21.33 67.30 70.23
N TYR A 892 -20.51 66.27 70.44
CA TYR A 892 -20.43 65.56 71.72
C TYR A 892 -19.85 66.49 72.80
N ARG A 893 -20.46 66.51 74.00
CA ARG A 893 -19.95 67.23 75.18
C ARG A 893 -19.62 66.26 76.31
N GLU A 894 -18.43 66.37 76.87
CA GLU A 894 -18.01 65.56 78.03
C GLU A 894 -18.69 66.02 79.34
N ASP A 895 -19.12 67.29 79.43
CA ASP A 895 -19.64 67.94 80.65
C ASP A 895 -20.98 67.38 81.20
N LYS A 896 -21.57 66.34 80.61
CA LYS A 896 -22.89 65.82 81.01
C LYS A 896 -22.89 65.08 82.36
N ASP A 897 -21.75 64.60 82.83
CA ASP A 897 -21.65 63.86 84.11
C ASP A 897 -21.59 64.78 85.36
N ASP A 898 -21.12 66.03 85.24
CA ASP A 898 -20.86 66.88 86.42
C ASP A 898 -22.11 67.61 86.98
N LEU A 899 -23.30 67.29 86.46
CA LEU A 899 -24.58 67.70 87.03
C LEU A 899 -25.16 66.70 88.07
N ILE A 900 -24.45 65.60 88.35
CA ILE A 900 -24.84 64.59 89.35
C ILE A 900 -23.88 64.57 90.57
N SER A 901 -22.75 65.27 90.53
CA SER A 901 -21.72 65.27 91.59
C SER A 901 -22.13 65.95 92.91
N CYS A 902 -23.31 66.59 92.98
CA CYS A 902 -23.71 67.46 94.10
C CYS A 902 -24.80 66.89 95.04
N PHE A 903 -24.77 65.60 95.40
CA PHE A 903 -25.45 65.11 96.62
C PHE A 903 -24.73 63.95 97.34
N ILE A 904 -24.45 64.17 98.63
CA ILE A 904 -24.04 63.21 99.67
C ILE A 904 -22.60 62.66 99.62
N ASN A 905 -21.73 63.29 100.43
CA ASN A 905 -20.58 62.64 101.06
C ASN A 905 -21.02 61.44 101.93
N THR A 906 -20.29 60.33 101.91
CA THR A 906 -19.97 59.58 103.16
C THR A 906 -18.68 58.78 103.01
N CYS A 907 -17.87 58.75 104.07
CA CYS A 907 -16.52 58.20 104.06
C CYS A 907 -16.48 56.68 104.19
N ARG A 908 -15.38 56.08 103.72
CA ARG A 908 -14.52 55.33 104.65
C ARG A 908 -13.05 55.35 104.26
#